data_AF-A0A7C5WMC1-F1
#
_entry.id   AF-A0A7C5WMC1-F1
#
_cell.length_a   1.000
_cell.length_b   1.000
_cell.length_c   1.000
_cell.angle_alpha   90.00
_cell.angle_beta   90.00
_cell.angle_gamma   90.00
#
_symmetry.space_group_name_H-M   'P 1'
#
loop_
_entity.id
_entity.type
_entity.pdbx_description
1 polymer ?
#
loop_
_entity_poly.entity_id
_entity_poly.type
_entity_poly.pdbx_seq_one_letter_code
_entity_poly.pdbx_strand_id
1 'polypeptide(L)'
;MVLPGERIQPLRQRRPLIVSSTAGSARLVLALLAACLGSAATPAGAGSQRPAGVVLITLDTTRADHLGCYGRNPSPTPNIDALASGGVRFEQALSPAPLTLPAHGTLMTGLPPRLHGARDNGERLSEAVGTLAEIFTGAGWRTAAVVGSAVLDRQTGIGRGFAVFDDQVRRGPRRWFDWRERAASQVVDRALEEITRLEPPFLLWVHLYDPHLPWVAPEPWRSRFEGRPYEAEIAFADAQIGRLLEALRARWPRVLVAVAGDHGESLGEHDEKDHGVLLFQATQRVPLILAGPGVPAGRVITTPVGLVDLAPTLLRLTGLPPSKTMTGRPLIEGGRVVAPGGRSFEMEALHGARAYGWRPLAGVVQGRFKLLSAGTPHLYDLVTDPAEHRDLAPTRPKMVSALSDLLPALPDPSQPAAGADAHRAERLATLRSLGYAGGAAPLPGDPRPDPIEAVTSLKVLHRAREVLAAPDATPQVLADAAARLEKVLAANPANLPARLTLGSLWLARGDATEAIEVFEQAARRAPDDDLVQENLARAWRVLRPITAESLSSAEAAFRRALDLRPRNAEAARGLAETLIDQGRSDEALAVLEQAAERDVEDARLLLLHGSLLAAADQGDRAEAAFQRALILDPTDADVLEALGKLAWSRNRPQRAVDYYQRALSASRRPDLARTLGSLFLAIGNVPAARRAFETALRLEPHGEHAERIREILGELPR
;
A
#
# COMPACT_ATOMS: atom_id res chain seq x y z
N MET A 1 -33.30 -53.54 44.88
CA MET A 1 -34.69 -53.09 44.66
C MET A 1 -35.05 -53.45 43.22
N VAL A 2 -35.51 -54.68 43.00
CA VAL A 2 -36.92 -55.08 42.78
C VAL A 2 -37.44 -54.65 41.38
N LEU A 3 -37.53 -55.68 40.52
CA LEU A 3 -38.26 -55.85 39.24
C LEU A 3 -39.79 -55.61 39.41
N PRO A 4 -40.72 -55.69 38.42
CA PRO A 4 -40.70 -56.45 37.14
C PRO A 4 -41.43 -55.80 35.92
N GLY A 5 -41.32 -56.34 34.70
CA GLY A 5 -42.28 -57.30 34.07
C GLY A 5 -42.87 -56.64 32.80
N GLU A 6 -43.21 -57.26 31.67
CA GLU A 6 -43.61 -58.64 31.34
C GLU A 6 -43.33 -58.99 29.85
N ARG A 7 -43.22 -60.29 29.57
CA ARG A 7 -43.36 -60.92 28.24
C ARG A 7 -44.73 -61.58 28.15
N ILE A 8 -45.39 -61.57 26.99
CA ILE A 8 -46.28 -62.68 26.52
C ILE A 8 -46.26 -62.77 24.96
N GLN A 9 -45.83 -63.92 24.41
CA GLN A 9 -46.29 -64.57 23.16
C GLN A 9 -47.28 -65.71 23.58
N PRO A 10 -47.95 -66.58 22.76
CA PRO A 10 -47.69 -67.00 21.35
C PRO A 10 -48.88 -67.58 20.49
N LEU A 11 -48.57 -68.07 19.25
CA LEU A 11 -49.15 -69.23 18.48
C LEU A 11 -50.62 -69.13 17.97
N ARG A 12 -51.12 -69.70 16.85
CA ARG A 12 -50.86 -70.89 15.97
C ARG A 12 -51.90 -70.80 14.80
N GLN A 13 -51.73 -71.22 13.52
CA GLN A 13 -51.88 -72.57 12.90
C GLN A 13 -51.72 -72.42 11.34
N ARG A 14 -50.78 -73.10 10.64
CA ARG A 14 -50.87 -74.32 9.78
C ARG A 14 -52.02 -74.34 8.71
N ARG A 15 -51.74 -74.10 7.40
CA ARG A 15 -51.50 -75.02 6.22
C ARG A 15 -52.77 -75.71 5.63
N PRO A 16 -52.83 -76.24 4.37
CA PRO A 16 -52.26 -75.84 3.05
C PRO A 16 -53.19 -76.11 1.79
N LEU A 17 -52.74 -75.73 0.57
CA LEU A 17 -52.91 -76.32 -0.80
C LEU A 17 -54.36 -76.65 -1.36
N ILE A 18 -54.75 -76.35 -2.61
CA ILE A 18 -54.53 -77.09 -3.90
C ILE A 18 -55.39 -76.38 -5.01
N VAL A 19 -54.83 -75.82 -6.12
CA VAL A 19 -54.65 -76.32 -7.54
C VAL A 19 -55.64 -75.80 -8.62
N SER A 20 -55.08 -75.58 -9.83
CA SER A 20 -55.62 -75.50 -11.23
C SER A 20 -55.81 -74.07 -11.81
N SER A 21 -54.90 -73.60 -12.69
CA SER A 21 -54.81 -73.73 -14.18
C SER A 21 -55.82 -72.84 -14.92
N THR A 22 -55.56 -72.06 -15.98
CA THR A 22 -54.47 -71.91 -16.97
C THR A 22 -54.81 -70.69 -17.86
N ALA A 23 -53.78 -69.95 -18.29
CA ALA A 23 -53.67 -68.95 -19.39
C ALA A 23 -52.93 -67.71 -18.85
N GLY A 24 -51.90 -67.13 -19.45
CA GLY A 24 -51.21 -67.34 -20.71
C GLY A 24 -50.19 -66.20 -20.83
N SER A 25 -48.96 -66.55 -21.24
CA SER A 25 -48.05 -65.68 -22.01
C SER A 25 -47.32 -64.51 -21.31
N ALA A 26 -46.01 -64.73 -21.19
CA ALA A 26 -44.93 -63.75 -21.36
C ALA A 26 -44.71 -62.69 -20.26
N ARG A 27 -43.72 -62.95 -19.38
CA ARG A 27 -42.64 -62.03 -18.95
C ARG A 27 -41.98 -62.52 -17.66
N LEU A 28 -41.13 -63.55 -17.69
CA LEU A 28 -40.18 -63.80 -16.58
C LEU A 28 -39.06 -64.81 -16.91
N VAL A 29 -38.19 -64.55 -17.90
CA VAL A 29 -36.91 -65.30 -18.05
C VAL A 29 -35.72 -64.38 -18.39
N LEU A 30 -35.75 -63.09 -18.04
CA LEU A 30 -34.58 -62.21 -18.26
C LEU A 30 -34.31 -61.29 -17.07
N ALA A 31 -34.19 -61.86 -15.87
CA ALA A 31 -33.90 -61.10 -14.64
C ALA A 31 -32.58 -61.48 -13.94
N LEU A 32 -31.71 -62.32 -14.53
CA LEU A 32 -30.46 -62.73 -13.85
C LEU A 32 -29.19 -62.76 -14.71
N LEU A 33 -29.19 -62.20 -15.93
CA LEU A 33 -27.98 -62.07 -16.77
C LEU A 33 -27.96 -60.72 -17.54
N ALA A 34 -28.23 -59.62 -16.84
CA ALA A 34 -27.97 -58.26 -17.33
C ALA A 34 -27.21 -57.43 -16.27
N ALA A 35 -26.38 -58.09 -15.47
CA ALA A 35 -25.24 -57.47 -14.81
C ALA A 35 -24.06 -57.61 -15.77
N CYS A 36 -23.51 -56.47 -16.20
CA CYS A 36 -22.54 -56.26 -17.28
C CYS A 36 -23.19 -55.99 -18.66
N LEU A 37 -22.99 -54.76 -19.16
CA LEU A 37 -23.37 -54.19 -20.46
C LEU A 37 -24.78 -53.58 -20.52
N GLY A 38 -24.88 -52.34 -20.07
CA GLY A 38 -26.02 -51.47 -20.31
C GLY A 38 -25.73 -50.06 -19.82
N SER A 39 -25.18 -49.22 -20.71
CA SER A 39 -25.16 -47.76 -20.54
C SER A 39 -26.59 -47.26 -20.33
N ALA A 40 -27.00 -47.12 -19.07
CA ALA A 40 -28.09 -46.25 -18.71
C ALA A 40 -27.52 -44.83 -18.67
N ALA A 41 -27.64 -44.13 -19.80
CA ALA A 41 -27.51 -42.69 -19.84
C ALA A 41 -28.49 -42.12 -18.81
N THR A 42 -27.96 -41.67 -17.68
CA THR A 42 -28.64 -40.73 -16.81
C THR A 42 -28.99 -39.50 -17.64
N PRO A 43 -30.20 -38.93 -17.52
CA PRO A 43 -30.48 -37.67 -18.17
C PRO A 43 -29.50 -36.65 -17.59
N ALA A 44 -28.59 -36.17 -18.44
CA ALA A 44 -27.67 -35.10 -18.13
C ALA A 44 -28.49 -33.87 -17.71
N GLY A 45 -28.64 -33.67 -16.40
CA GLY A 45 -29.15 -32.43 -15.84
C GLY A 45 -28.25 -31.29 -16.28
N ALA A 46 -28.86 -30.21 -16.79
CA ALA A 46 -28.27 -28.94 -17.21
C ALA A 46 -26.82 -28.73 -16.77
N GLY A 47 -25.90 -28.87 -17.73
CA GLY A 47 -24.47 -29.06 -17.50
C GLY A 47 -23.79 -27.93 -16.71
N SER A 48 -23.30 -28.26 -15.52
CA SER A 48 -22.25 -27.53 -14.82
C SER A 48 -20.89 -27.82 -15.47
N GLN A 49 -20.64 -27.28 -16.67
CA GLN A 49 -19.29 -27.32 -17.22
C GLN A 49 -18.42 -26.31 -16.46
N ARG A 50 -17.25 -26.78 -15.96
CA ARG A 50 -16.26 -25.94 -15.26
C ARG A 50 -15.93 -24.68 -16.08
N PRO A 51 -15.75 -23.51 -15.44
CA PRO A 51 -15.39 -22.28 -16.15
C PRO A 51 -14.02 -22.44 -16.85
N ALA A 52 -13.81 -21.70 -17.94
CA ALA A 52 -12.53 -21.67 -18.64
C ALA A 52 -11.40 -21.07 -17.78
N GLY A 53 -11.77 -20.19 -16.85
CA GLY A 53 -10.85 -19.61 -15.88
C GLY A 53 -11.59 -18.78 -14.84
N VAL A 54 -10.85 -18.32 -13.85
CA VAL A 54 -11.27 -17.37 -12.83
C VAL A 54 -10.46 -16.10 -13.00
N VAL A 55 -11.15 -14.96 -13.08
CA VAL A 55 -10.53 -13.63 -13.04
C VAL A 55 -10.98 -12.96 -11.77
N LEU A 56 -10.02 -12.71 -10.87
CA LEU A 56 -10.21 -11.92 -9.67
C LEU A 56 -9.72 -10.50 -9.95
N ILE A 57 -10.63 -9.54 -9.91
CA ILE A 57 -10.32 -8.12 -10.01
C ILE A 57 -10.46 -7.53 -8.60
N THR A 58 -9.38 -6.99 -8.05
CA THR A 58 -9.42 -6.27 -6.77
C THR A 58 -9.21 -4.78 -6.99
N LEU A 59 -9.95 -3.98 -6.21
CA LEU A 59 -9.97 -2.52 -6.29
C LEU A 59 -9.50 -1.96 -4.96
N ASP A 60 -8.37 -1.25 -4.97
CA ASP A 60 -7.84 -0.61 -3.76
C ASP A 60 -8.76 0.54 -3.32
N THR A 61 -8.90 0.73 -2.01
CA THR A 61 -9.65 1.80 -1.32
C THR A 61 -11.07 2.10 -1.83
N THR A 62 -11.68 1.19 -2.60
CA THR A 62 -12.95 1.45 -3.30
C THR A 62 -14.16 1.28 -2.38
N ARG A 63 -14.83 2.39 -2.11
CA ARG A 63 -16.09 2.45 -1.39
C ARG A 63 -17.25 1.88 -2.22
N ALA A 64 -18.05 0.99 -1.63
CA ALA A 64 -19.20 0.43 -2.32
C ALA A 64 -20.21 1.49 -2.78
N ASP A 65 -20.51 2.49 -1.94
CA ASP A 65 -21.49 3.56 -2.19
C ASP A 65 -21.08 4.58 -3.27
N HIS A 66 -19.88 4.42 -3.87
CA HIS A 66 -19.45 5.20 -5.03
C HIS A 66 -19.67 4.49 -6.38
N LEU A 67 -20.19 3.26 -6.38
CA LEU A 67 -20.53 2.51 -7.58
C LEU A 67 -22.01 2.65 -7.92
N GLY A 68 -22.35 2.68 -9.21
CA GLY A 68 -23.73 2.88 -9.64
C GLY A 68 -24.66 1.75 -9.18
N CYS A 69 -24.21 0.51 -9.29
CA CYS A 69 -24.93 -0.68 -8.83
C CYS A 69 -25.13 -0.75 -7.31
N TYR A 70 -24.47 0.13 -6.55
CA TYR A 70 -24.65 0.29 -5.10
C TYR A 70 -25.41 1.56 -4.71
N GLY A 71 -25.94 2.30 -5.68
CA GLY A 71 -26.82 3.45 -5.47
C GLY A 71 -26.25 4.80 -5.91
N ARG A 72 -25.02 4.85 -6.43
CA ARG A 72 -24.43 6.11 -6.88
C ARG A 72 -25.07 6.63 -8.17
N ASN A 73 -25.54 7.87 -8.18
CA ASN A 73 -26.19 8.49 -9.34
C ASN A 73 -25.70 9.94 -9.57
N PRO A 74 -25.27 10.33 -10.79
CA PRO A 74 -25.02 9.48 -11.97
C PRO A 74 -23.95 8.43 -11.68
N SER A 75 -24.08 7.25 -12.30
CA SER A 75 -23.11 6.16 -12.12
C SER A 75 -21.77 6.52 -12.76
N PRO A 76 -20.66 6.46 -12.00
CA PRO A 76 -19.31 6.54 -12.58
C PRO A 76 -18.81 5.20 -13.11
N THR A 77 -19.55 4.10 -12.91
CA THR A 77 -19.05 2.72 -13.12
C THR A 77 -19.94 1.85 -14.03
N PRO A 78 -20.22 2.27 -15.28
CA PRO A 78 -21.11 1.54 -16.17
C PRO A 78 -20.66 0.08 -16.46
N ASN A 79 -19.35 -0.21 -16.46
CA ASN A 79 -18.86 -1.56 -16.75
C ASN A 79 -19.06 -2.51 -15.56
N ILE A 80 -18.76 -2.06 -14.35
CA ILE A 80 -19.04 -2.80 -13.10
C ILE A 80 -20.56 -2.97 -12.93
N ASP A 81 -21.35 -1.94 -13.24
CA ASP A 81 -22.81 -2.02 -13.14
C ASP A 81 -23.39 -3.07 -14.09
N ALA A 82 -22.89 -3.13 -15.32
CA ALA A 82 -23.27 -4.15 -16.28
C ALA A 82 -22.89 -5.56 -15.77
N LEU A 83 -21.71 -5.71 -15.18
CA LEU A 83 -21.27 -6.98 -14.58
C LEU A 83 -22.20 -7.41 -13.43
N ALA A 84 -22.54 -6.49 -12.54
CA ALA A 84 -23.45 -6.73 -11.41
C ALA A 84 -24.85 -7.14 -11.89
N SER A 85 -25.37 -6.50 -12.94
CA SER A 85 -26.68 -6.83 -13.53
C SER A 85 -26.74 -8.27 -14.06
N GLY A 86 -25.61 -8.78 -14.56
CA GLY A 86 -25.47 -10.15 -15.07
C GLY A 86 -25.10 -11.20 -14.02
N GLY A 87 -24.96 -10.82 -12.74
CA GLY A 87 -24.41 -11.70 -11.70
C GLY A 87 -25.10 -11.56 -10.34
N VAL A 88 -24.33 -11.83 -9.28
CA VAL A 88 -24.71 -11.63 -7.88
C VAL A 88 -23.92 -10.45 -7.33
N ARG A 89 -24.61 -9.45 -6.79
CA ARG A 89 -24.02 -8.37 -5.98
C ARG A 89 -24.36 -8.57 -4.51
N PHE A 90 -23.37 -8.44 -3.64
CA PHE A 90 -23.57 -8.47 -2.19
C PHE A 90 -23.61 -7.03 -1.65
N GLU A 91 -24.72 -6.65 -1.03
CA GLU A 91 -24.97 -5.28 -0.58
C GLU A 91 -24.13 -4.88 0.64
N GLN A 92 -23.79 -5.86 1.48
CA GLN A 92 -23.03 -5.71 2.72
C GLN A 92 -21.88 -6.72 2.74
N ALA A 93 -20.84 -6.46 1.93
CA ALA A 93 -19.58 -7.19 2.01
C ALA A 93 -18.59 -6.42 2.90
N LEU A 94 -18.02 -7.14 3.87
CA LEU A 94 -17.19 -6.55 4.93
C LEU A 94 -15.72 -6.89 4.74
N SER A 95 -14.90 -5.83 4.73
CA SER A 95 -13.45 -5.94 4.89
C SER A 95 -13.08 -6.35 6.33
N PRO A 96 -12.01 -7.14 6.53
CA PRO A 96 -11.52 -7.48 7.86
C PRO A 96 -10.59 -6.41 8.46
N ALA A 97 -10.10 -5.48 7.65
CA ALA A 97 -9.14 -4.47 8.07
C ALA A 97 -9.11 -3.30 7.06
N PRO A 98 -8.87 -2.06 7.49
CA PRO A 98 -8.84 -0.88 6.62
C PRO A 98 -7.48 -0.74 5.91
N LEU A 99 -6.85 -1.85 5.52
CA LEU A 99 -5.49 -1.87 4.95
C LEU A 99 -5.34 -2.92 3.85
N THR A 100 -4.58 -2.57 2.81
CA THR A 100 -4.40 -3.35 1.59
C THR A 100 -3.87 -4.77 1.83
N LEU A 101 -2.72 -4.96 2.48
CA LEU A 101 -2.12 -6.30 2.65
C LEU A 101 -2.98 -7.20 3.56
N PRO A 102 -3.50 -6.74 4.72
CA PRO A 102 -4.37 -7.58 5.55
C PRO A 102 -5.64 -8.02 4.83
N ALA A 103 -6.32 -7.11 4.12
CA ALA A 103 -7.52 -7.44 3.35
C ALA A 103 -7.23 -8.42 2.21
N HIS A 104 -6.15 -8.19 1.46
CA HIS A 104 -5.70 -9.12 0.41
C HIS A 104 -5.25 -10.47 0.95
N GLY A 105 -4.59 -10.49 2.11
CA GLY A 105 -4.27 -11.72 2.82
C GLY A 105 -5.52 -12.56 3.10
N THR A 106 -6.60 -11.91 3.50
CA THR A 106 -7.90 -12.56 3.72
C THR A 106 -8.52 -13.07 2.42
N LEU A 107 -8.52 -12.25 1.36
CA LEU A 107 -9.00 -12.65 0.02
C LEU A 107 -8.24 -13.88 -0.52
N MET A 108 -6.93 -13.93 -0.31
CA MET A 108 -6.06 -14.99 -0.82
C MET A 108 -6.04 -16.23 0.06
N THR A 109 -6.43 -16.17 1.34
CA THR A 109 -6.30 -17.33 2.25
C THR A 109 -7.64 -17.84 2.78
N GLY A 110 -8.71 -17.06 2.69
CA GLY A 110 -9.99 -17.39 3.32
C GLY A 110 -9.91 -17.43 4.86
N LEU A 111 -8.94 -16.70 5.44
CA LEU A 111 -8.69 -16.55 6.87
C LEU A 111 -8.76 -15.07 7.27
N PRO A 112 -9.08 -14.72 8.52
CA PRO A 112 -8.92 -13.36 9.05
C PRO A 112 -7.43 -13.01 9.30
N PRO A 113 -7.09 -11.72 9.42
CA PRO A 113 -5.72 -11.23 9.66
C PRO A 113 -4.95 -11.94 10.75
N ARG A 114 -5.56 -12.18 11.91
CA ARG A 114 -4.92 -12.90 13.02
C ARG A 114 -4.44 -14.32 12.67
N LEU A 115 -5.07 -14.98 11.70
CA LEU A 115 -4.78 -16.37 11.34
C LEU A 115 -3.84 -16.48 10.14
N HIS A 116 -3.87 -15.54 9.19
CA HIS A 116 -2.89 -15.50 8.10
C HIS A 116 -1.61 -14.72 8.42
N GLY A 117 -1.60 -13.93 9.48
CA GLY A 117 -0.41 -13.31 10.05
C GLY A 117 -0.02 -11.94 9.48
N ALA A 118 -0.66 -11.49 8.40
CA ALA A 118 -0.48 -10.14 7.87
C ALA A 118 -1.58 -9.21 8.40
N ARG A 119 -1.26 -8.43 9.44
CA ARG A 119 -2.18 -7.57 10.19
C ARG A 119 -1.91 -6.07 9.99
N ASP A 120 -0.87 -5.74 9.22
CA ASP A 120 -0.54 -4.39 8.74
C ASP A 120 0.24 -4.50 7.42
N ASN A 121 0.28 -3.43 6.63
CA ASN A 121 0.99 -3.38 5.35
C ASN A 121 2.49 -3.69 5.47
N GLY A 122 3.10 -3.49 6.66
CA GLY A 122 4.52 -3.79 6.93
C GLY A 122 4.87 -5.26 7.16
N GLU A 123 3.88 -6.16 7.15
CA GLU A 123 4.04 -7.54 7.55
C GLU A 123 4.11 -8.51 6.35
N ARG A 124 4.07 -9.81 6.65
CA ARG A 124 4.09 -10.89 5.66
C ARG A 124 2.99 -11.89 6.00
N LEU A 125 2.49 -12.60 4.99
CA LEU A 125 1.69 -13.79 5.21
C LEU A 125 2.56 -14.89 5.84
N SER A 126 1.99 -15.60 6.81
CA SER A 126 2.61 -16.76 7.42
C SER A 126 2.86 -17.86 6.38
N GLU A 127 4.08 -18.40 6.37
CA GLU A 127 4.46 -19.50 5.50
C GLU A 127 3.70 -20.80 5.80
N ALA A 128 3.17 -20.93 7.03
CA ALA A 128 2.35 -22.06 7.44
C ALA A 128 0.92 -22.03 6.85
N VAL A 129 0.53 -20.93 6.21
CA VAL A 129 -0.80 -20.75 5.62
C VAL A 129 -0.70 -20.88 4.11
N GLY A 130 -1.55 -21.75 3.55
CA GLY A 130 -1.70 -21.92 2.10
C GLY A 130 -2.59 -20.86 1.47
N THR A 131 -2.28 -20.46 0.24
CA THR A 131 -3.03 -19.46 -0.53
C THR A 131 -3.99 -20.09 -1.54
N LEU A 132 -4.95 -19.30 -2.01
CA LEU A 132 -5.88 -19.62 -3.08
C LEU A 132 -5.12 -20.02 -4.35
N ALA A 133 -4.10 -19.25 -4.72
CA ALA A 133 -3.28 -19.51 -5.89
C ALA A 133 -2.48 -20.82 -5.75
N GLU A 134 -1.99 -21.17 -4.57
CA GLU A 134 -1.32 -22.47 -4.34
C GLU A 134 -2.29 -23.65 -4.54
N ILE A 135 -3.55 -23.51 -4.10
CA ILE A 135 -4.58 -24.54 -4.34
C ILE A 135 -4.87 -24.69 -5.83
N PHE A 136 -5.01 -23.58 -6.57
CA PHE A 136 -5.22 -23.60 -8.02
C PHE A 136 -4.03 -24.23 -8.76
N THR A 137 -2.80 -23.83 -8.43
CA THR A 137 -1.57 -24.38 -9.01
C THR A 137 -1.45 -25.88 -8.71
N GLY A 138 -1.72 -26.30 -7.46
CA GLY A 138 -1.74 -27.72 -7.09
C GLY A 138 -2.79 -28.54 -7.83
N ALA A 139 -3.87 -27.91 -8.29
CA ALA A 139 -4.90 -28.52 -9.14
C ALA A 139 -4.58 -28.44 -10.65
N GLY A 140 -3.39 -27.98 -11.03
CA GLY A 140 -2.94 -27.89 -12.42
C GLY A 140 -3.40 -26.63 -13.18
N TRP A 141 -3.96 -25.64 -12.50
CA TRP A 141 -4.38 -24.38 -13.13
C TRP A 141 -3.18 -23.49 -13.40
N ARG A 142 -3.32 -22.64 -14.43
CA ARG A 142 -2.30 -21.66 -14.81
C ARG A 142 -2.57 -20.41 -13.98
N THR A 143 -1.57 -19.90 -13.28
CA THR A 143 -1.76 -18.83 -12.31
C THR A 143 -0.93 -17.62 -12.69
N ALA A 144 -1.58 -16.49 -12.89
CA ALA A 144 -0.95 -15.22 -13.19
C ALA A 144 -1.53 -14.11 -12.30
N ALA A 145 -0.70 -13.14 -11.93
CA ALA A 145 -1.12 -11.93 -11.25
C ALA A 145 -0.41 -10.70 -11.82
N VAL A 146 -1.14 -9.59 -11.90
CA VAL A 146 -0.60 -8.27 -12.21
C VAL A 146 -1.09 -7.31 -11.13
N VAL A 147 -0.18 -6.73 -10.36
CA VAL A 147 -0.52 -5.91 -9.20
C VAL A 147 -0.08 -4.45 -9.36
N GLY A 148 -0.95 -3.54 -8.92
CA GLY A 148 -0.75 -2.09 -8.99
C GLY A 148 -0.05 -1.44 -7.79
N SER A 149 0.04 -2.14 -6.65
CA SER A 149 0.50 -1.58 -5.37
C SER A 149 1.84 -2.17 -4.93
N ALA A 150 2.78 -1.31 -4.49
CA ALA A 150 4.03 -1.74 -3.88
C ALA A 150 3.84 -2.45 -2.53
N VAL A 151 2.67 -2.32 -1.90
CA VAL A 151 2.29 -3.06 -0.69
C VAL A 151 2.10 -4.55 -0.99
N LEU A 152 1.70 -4.89 -2.22
CA LEU A 152 1.47 -6.27 -2.68
C LEU A 152 2.71 -6.88 -3.34
N ASP A 153 3.89 -6.54 -2.83
CA ASP A 153 5.17 -7.08 -3.29
C ASP A 153 5.32 -8.58 -2.95
N ARG A 154 5.97 -9.35 -3.83
CA ARG A 154 6.19 -10.79 -3.64
C ARG A 154 6.84 -11.15 -2.30
N GLN A 155 7.67 -10.27 -1.74
CA GLN A 155 8.35 -10.49 -0.47
C GLN A 155 7.37 -10.57 0.69
N THR A 156 6.17 -10.02 0.58
CA THR A 156 5.10 -10.17 1.59
C THR A 156 4.53 -11.60 1.64
N GLY A 157 4.85 -12.45 0.65
CA GLY A 157 4.30 -13.79 0.53
C GLY A 157 2.90 -13.85 -0.11
N ILE A 158 2.32 -12.70 -0.51
CA ILE A 158 1.01 -12.63 -1.19
C ILE A 158 1.02 -13.27 -2.57
N GLY A 159 2.17 -13.27 -3.26
CA GLY A 159 2.34 -13.85 -4.59
C GLY A 159 2.53 -15.38 -4.61
N ARG A 160 2.55 -16.04 -3.45
CA ARG A 160 2.74 -17.50 -3.38
C ARG A 160 1.66 -18.23 -4.15
N GLY A 161 2.09 -19.16 -5.00
CA GLY A 161 1.21 -19.96 -5.86
C GLY A 161 0.95 -19.36 -7.24
N PHE A 162 1.38 -18.13 -7.53
CA PHE A 162 1.32 -17.58 -8.89
C PHE A 162 2.59 -17.95 -9.67
N ALA A 163 2.42 -18.58 -10.85
CA ALA A 163 3.53 -18.89 -11.74
C ALA A 163 4.10 -17.62 -12.41
N VAL A 164 3.23 -16.67 -12.72
CA VAL A 164 3.59 -15.31 -13.15
C VAL A 164 3.08 -14.32 -12.11
N PHE A 165 3.98 -13.51 -11.55
CA PHE A 165 3.62 -12.45 -10.59
C PHE A 165 4.32 -11.15 -11.00
N ASP A 166 3.59 -10.27 -11.69
CA ASP A 166 4.07 -8.96 -12.10
C ASP A 166 3.75 -7.91 -11.02
N ASP A 167 4.75 -7.69 -10.16
CA ASP A 167 4.83 -6.64 -9.12
C ASP A 167 5.86 -5.56 -9.47
N GLN A 168 6.19 -5.40 -10.77
CA GLN A 168 7.13 -4.38 -11.25
C GLN A 168 6.51 -2.98 -11.22
N VAL A 169 6.10 -2.54 -10.04
CA VAL A 169 5.60 -1.20 -9.78
C VAL A 169 6.78 -0.24 -9.88
N ARG A 170 6.71 0.73 -10.81
CA ARG A 170 7.86 1.49 -11.29
C ARG A 170 8.58 2.19 -10.13
N ARG A 171 9.87 1.93 -9.93
CA ARG A 171 10.76 2.71 -9.05
C ARG A 171 11.07 4.03 -9.76
N GLY A 172 10.23 5.05 -9.56
CA GLY A 172 10.47 6.40 -10.09
C GLY A 172 11.63 7.11 -9.38
N PRO A 173 12.27 8.12 -10.00
CA PRO A 173 13.28 8.95 -9.35
C PRO A 173 12.66 9.69 -8.16
N ARG A 174 13.30 9.56 -6.99
CA ARG A 174 12.84 10.12 -5.71
C ARG A 174 12.80 11.66 -5.73
N ARG A 175 11.75 12.24 -6.30
CA ARG A 175 11.21 13.50 -5.77
C ARG A 175 10.40 13.15 -4.52
N TRP A 176 10.37 14.07 -3.56
CA TRP A 176 9.76 13.91 -2.23
C TRP A 176 8.26 13.52 -2.23
N PHE A 177 7.65 13.33 -3.41
CA PHE A 177 6.25 13.01 -3.67
C PHE A 177 6.04 11.97 -4.81
N ASP A 178 7.06 11.21 -5.22
CA ASP A 178 6.89 10.24 -6.33
C ASP A 178 6.40 8.88 -5.80
N TRP A 179 5.11 8.60 -6.04
CA TRP A 179 4.40 7.42 -5.56
C TRP A 179 4.91 6.13 -6.21
N ARG A 180 5.09 5.08 -5.41
CA ARG A 180 5.54 3.77 -5.89
C ARG A 180 4.35 2.94 -6.35
N GLU A 181 3.67 3.39 -7.40
CA GLU A 181 2.40 2.82 -7.88
C GLU A 181 2.34 2.68 -9.41
N ARG A 182 1.43 1.81 -9.87
CA ARG A 182 1.18 1.56 -11.29
C ARG A 182 -0.30 1.88 -11.55
N ALA A 183 -0.55 2.86 -12.41
CA ALA A 183 -1.91 3.26 -12.79
C ALA A 183 -2.70 2.09 -13.41
N ALA A 184 -4.02 2.09 -13.24
CA ALA A 184 -4.91 1.02 -13.70
C ALA A 184 -4.72 0.69 -15.19
N SER A 185 -4.43 1.69 -16.04
CA SER A 185 -4.16 1.46 -17.47
C SER A 185 -2.93 0.59 -17.69
N GLN A 186 -1.85 0.85 -16.97
CA GLN A 186 -0.61 0.06 -17.05
C GLN A 186 -0.80 -1.34 -16.48
N VAL A 187 -1.59 -1.50 -15.41
CA VAL A 187 -1.96 -2.82 -14.88
C VAL A 187 -2.75 -3.59 -15.95
N VAL A 188 -3.77 -2.98 -16.54
CA VAL A 188 -4.62 -3.63 -17.54
C VAL A 188 -3.86 -3.92 -18.83
N ASP A 189 -2.97 -3.05 -19.29
CA ASP A 189 -2.13 -3.33 -20.47
C ASP A 189 -1.29 -4.60 -20.26
N ARG A 190 -0.68 -4.77 -19.08
CA ARG A 190 0.07 -5.98 -18.72
C ARG A 190 -0.83 -7.21 -18.56
N ALA A 191 -2.03 -7.04 -18.01
CA ALA A 191 -3.00 -8.12 -17.93
C ALA A 191 -3.48 -8.57 -19.32
N LEU A 192 -3.69 -7.63 -20.26
CA LEU A 192 -4.04 -7.92 -21.64
C LEU A 192 -2.92 -8.67 -22.36
N GLU A 193 -1.66 -8.29 -22.13
CA GLU A 193 -0.50 -9.05 -22.61
C GLU A 193 -0.51 -10.48 -22.09
N GLU A 194 -0.77 -10.70 -20.79
CA GLU A 194 -0.87 -12.06 -20.25
C GLU A 194 -2.05 -12.85 -20.80
N ILE A 195 -3.20 -12.23 -21.04
CA ILE A 195 -4.37 -12.89 -21.64
C ILE A 195 -4.03 -13.52 -22.99
N THR A 196 -3.09 -12.95 -23.76
CA THR A 196 -2.66 -13.52 -25.05
C THR A 196 -1.90 -14.84 -24.90
N ARG A 197 -1.25 -15.06 -23.74
CA ARG A 197 -0.40 -16.22 -23.44
C ARG A 197 -1.08 -17.27 -22.57
N LEU A 198 -2.09 -16.86 -21.82
CA LEU A 198 -2.78 -17.71 -20.85
C LEU A 198 -3.66 -18.74 -21.56
N GLU A 199 -3.71 -19.96 -21.00
CA GLU A 199 -4.52 -21.07 -21.50
C GLU A 199 -5.38 -21.69 -20.38
N PRO A 200 -6.65 -22.03 -20.64
CA PRO A 200 -7.53 -22.72 -19.68
C PRO A 200 -6.99 -24.07 -19.17
N PRO A 201 -7.26 -24.45 -17.90
CA PRO A 201 -7.90 -23.63 -16.87
C PRO A 201 -6.92 -22.68 -16.20
N PHE A 202 -7.35 -21.46 -15.88
CA PHE A 202 -6.48 -20.42 -15.31
C PHE A 202 -7.10 -19.64 -14.15
N LEU A 203 -6.25 -19.12 -13.26
CA LEU A 203 -6.55 -18.06 -12.31
C LEU A 203 -5.73 -16.82 -12.71
N LEU A 204 -6.41 -15.72 -12.99
CA LEU A 204 -5.79 -14.42 -13.22
C LEU A 204 -6.22 -13.46 -12.12
N TRP A 205 -5.27 -12.89 -11.40
CA TRP A 205 -5.52 -11.80 -10.45
C TRP A 205 -5.07 -10.46 -11.05
N VAL A 206 -5.97 -9.49 -11.11
CA VAL A 206 -5.69 -8.12 -11.55
C VAL A 206 -6.03 -7.17 -10.41
N HIS A 207 -5.03 -6.53 -9.83
CA HIS A 207 -5.22 -5.55 -8.76
C HIS A 207 -5.05 -4.13 -9.30
N LEU A 208 -6.13 -3.35 -9.26
CA LEU A 208 -6.14 -1.94 -9.60
C LEU A 208 -5.93 -1.12 -8.34
N TYR A 209 -4.91 -0.26 -8.37
CA TYR A 209 -4.58 0.63 -7.27
C TYR A 209 -5.51 1.87 -7.22
N ASP A 210 -6.07 2.24 -8.37
CA ASP A 210 -7.01 3.35 -8.48
C ASP A 210 -8.40 2.88 -8.01
N PRO A 211 -9.09 3.64 -7.14
CA PRO A 211 -8.69 4.90 -6.52
C PRO A 211 -7.73 4.73 -5.33
N HIS A 212 -6.78 5.64 -5.19
CA HIS A 212 -6.06 5.88 -3.93
C HIS A 212 -5.54 7.32 -3.91
N LEU A 213 -5.44 7.91 -2.72
CA LEU A 213 -4.89 9.27 -2.55
C LEU A 213 -3.48 9.33 -3.16
N PRO A 214 -3.12 10.34 -3.99
CA PRO A 214 -3.68 11.70 -4.11
C PRO A 214 -4.85 11.90 -5.09
N TRP A 215 -5.41 10.85 -5.69
CA TRP A 215 -6.51 10.92 -6.67
C TRP A 215 -6.21 11.85 -7.86
N VAL A 216 -5.24 11.46 -8.67
CA VAL A 216 -4.75 12.22 -9.83
C VAL A 216 -5.08 11.47 -11.12
N ALA A 217 -6.38 11.29 -11.37
CA ALA A 217 -6.86 10.61 -12.56
C ALA A 217 -6.32 11.26 -13.86
N PRO A 218 -6.10 10.48 -14.93
CA PRO A 218 -5.71 11.01 -16.23
C PRO A 218 -6.87 11.73 -16.94
N GLU A 219 -6.56 12.51 -17.96
CA GLU A 219 -7.59 13.02 -18.86
C GLU A 219 -8.18 11.88 -19.72
N PRO A 220 -9.48 11.94 -20.09
CA PRO A 220 -10.44 13.02 -19.82
C PRO A 220 -11.16 12.93 -18.45
N TRP A 221 -10.85 11.94 -17.61
CA TRP A 221 -11.59 11.71 -16.36
C TRP A 221 -11.41 12.85 -15.37
N ARG A 222 -10.19 13.37 -15.24
CA ARG A 222 -9.92 14.56 -14.40
C ARG A 222 -10.86 15.72 -14.71
N SER A 223 -10.95 16.12 -15.98
CA SER A 223 -11.83 17.23 -16.38
C SER A 223 -13.32 16.88 -16.29
N ARG A 224 -13.71 15.63 -16.60
CA ARG A 224 -15.12 15.19 -16.52
C ARG A 224 -15.68 15.14 -15.09
N PHE A 225 -14.81 14.91 -14.12
CA PHE A 225 -15.15 14.81 -12.70
C PHE A 225 -14.52 15.95 -11.89
N GLU A 226 -14.42 17.15 -12.47
CA GLU A 226 -13.93 18.34 -11.79
C GLU A 226 -14.62 18.51 -10.43
N GLY A 227 -13.83 18.75 -9.38
CA GLY A 227 -14.30 18.83 -7.98
C GLY A 227 -14.62 17.48 -7.31
N ARG A 228 -14.49 16.34 -8.02
CA ARG A 228 -14.72 14.98 -7.49
C ARG A 228 -13.57 14.03 -7.85
N PRO A 229 -12.33 14.29 -7.40
CA PRO A 229 -11.14 13.57 -7.84
C PRO A 229 -11.17 12.06 -7.50
N TYR A 230 -11.72 11.67 -6.34
CA TYR A 230 -11.88 10.25 -5.98
C TYR A 230 -12.80 9.50 -6.97
N GLU A 231 -13.89 10.12 -7.42
CA GLU A 231 -14.77 9.52 -8.43
C GLU A 231 -14.16 9.51 -9.82
N ALA A 232 -13.29 10.47 -10.12
CA ALA A 232 -12.54 10.49 -11.36
C ALA A 232 -11.68 9.22 -11.50
N GLU A 233 -11.01 8.83 -10.41
CA GLU A 233 -10.22 7.59 -10.35
C GLU A 233 -11.10 6.34 -10.45
N ILE A 234 -12.24 6.29 -9.75
CA ILE A 234 -13.20 5.18 -9.86
C ILE A 234 -13.70 5.02 -11.30
N ALA A 235 -14.06 6.13 -11.96
CA ALA A 235 -14.51 6.10 -13.34
C ALA A 235 -13.39 5.73 -14.33
N PHE A 236 -12.14 6.09 -14.02
CA PHE A 236 -10.97 5.66 -14.77
C PHE A 236 -10.74 4.15 -14.62
N ALA A 237 -10.74 3.64 -13.39
CA ALA A 237 -10.61 2.22 -13.10
C ALA A 237 -11.73 1.40 -13.76
N ASP A 238 -12.99 1.84 -13.70
CA ASP A 238 -14.12 1.18 -14.37
C ASP A 238 -13.91 1.08 -15.89
N ALA A 239 -13.37 2.13 -16.53
CA ALA A 239 -13.07 2.09 -17.95
C ALA A 239 -11.97 1.06 -18.28
N GLN A 240 -10.97 0.92 -17.43
CA GLN A 240 -9.93 -0.12 -17.59
C GLN A 240 -10.50 -1.52 -17.37
N ILE A 241 -11.42 -1.70 -16.41
CA ILE A 241 -12.16 -2.95 -16.22
C ILE A 241 -13.00 -3.27 -17.47
N GLY A 242 -13.63 -2.27 -18.10
CA GLY A 242 -14.33 -2.44 -19.37
C GLY A 242 -13.44 -3.06 -20.45
N ARG A 243 -12.24 -2.49 -20.67
CA ARG A 243 -11.23 -3.03 -21.62
C ARG A 243 -10.86 -4.48 -21.30
N LEU A 244 -10.61 -4.78 -20.04
CA LEU A 244 -10.27 -6.13 -19.57
C LEU A 244 -11.40 -7.13 -19.83
N LEU A 245 -12.64 -6.78 -19.44
CA LEU A 245 -13.81 -7.62 -19.61
C LEU A 245 -14.14 -7.87 -21.09
N GLU A 246 -13.94 -6.88 -21.97
CA GLU A 246 -14.12 -7.03 -23.41
C GLU A 246 -13.14 -8.07 -23.98
N ALA A 247 -11.85 -7.94 -23.66
CA ALA A 247 -10.82 -8.89 -24.11
C ALA A 247 -11.09 -10.31 -23.59
N LEU A 248 -11.49 -10.44 -22.33
CA LEU A 248 -11.84 -11.73 -21.72
C LEU A 248 -13.04 -12.37 -22.42
N ARG A 249 -14.11 -11.60 -22.70
CA ARG A 249 -15.30 -12.11 -23.41
C ARG A 249 -14.98 -12.53 -24.83
N ALA A 250 -14.11 -11.79 -25.52
CA ALA A 250 -13.69 -12.10 -26.88
C ALA A 250 -12.90 -13.42 -26.97
N ARG A 251 -12.04 -13.71 -25.97
CA ARG A 251 -11.21 -14.92 -25.95
C ARG A 251 -11.90 -16.12 -25.27
N TRP A 252 -12.59 -15.88 -24.16
CA TRP A 252 -13.25 -16.91 -23.36
C TRP A 252 -14.67 -16.48 -22.94
N PRO A 253 -15.71 -16.89 -23.69
CA PRO A 253 -17.09 -16.56 -23.38
C PRO A 253 -17.59 -17.07 -22.01
N ARG A 254 -16.85 -17.98 -21.37
CA ARG A 254 -17.23 -18.66 -20.11
C ARG A 254 -16.16 -18.53 -19.05
N VAL A 255 -15.87 -17.30 -18.66
CA VAL A 255 -14.98 -16.99 -17.53
C VAL A 255 -15.79 -16.63 -16.29
N LEU A 256 -15.34 -17.06 -15.12
CA LEU A 256 -15.86 -16.61 -13.84
C LEU A 256 -15.14 -15.32 -13.45
N VAL A 257 -15.88 -14.24 -13.21
CA VAL A 257 -15.32 -12.95 -12.78
C VAL A 257 -15.78 -12.66 -11.36
N ALA A 258 -14.82 -12.30 -10.51
CA ALA A 258 -15.05 -11.74 -9.19
C ALA A 258 -14.48 -10.32 -9.13
N VAL A 259 -15.28 -9.35 -8.70
CA VAL A 259 -14.82 -8.00 -8.38
C VAL A 259 -14.98 -7.81 -6.88
N ALA A 260 -13.89 -7.43 -6.20
CA ALA A 260 -13.90 -7.16 -4.76
C ALA A 260 -13.10 -5.89 -4.44
N GLY A 261 -13.68 -4.99 -3.65
CA GLY A 261 -12.88 -3.98 -2.95
C GLY A 261 -12.19 -4.64 -1.77
N ASP A 262 -10.96 -4.25 -1.48
CA ASP A 262 -10.22 -4.77 -0.33
C ASP A 262 -10.60 -4.01 0.96
N HIS A 263 -10.63 -2.68 0.91
CA HIS A 263 -11.24 -1.77 1.87
C HIS A 263 -11.73 -0.51 1.15
N GLY A 264 -12.39 0.38 1.87
CA GLY A 264 -12.84 1.70 1.38
C GLY A 264 -11.89 2.82 1.78
N GLU A 265 -12.40 4.05 1.68
CA GLU A 265 -11.70 5.30 1.97
C GLU A 265 -12.61 6.18 2.85
N SER A 266 -12.08 6.78 3.91
CA SER A 266 -12.94 7.53 4.83
C SER A 266 -13.47 8.83 4.22
N LEU A 267 -12.68 9.49 3.38
CA LEU A 267 -13.02 10.77 2.73
C LEU A 267 -13.37 11.89 3.74
N GLY A 268 -12.81 11.84 4.95
CA GLY A 268 -13.07 12.80 6.02
C GLY A 268 -14.18 12.40 6.98
N GLU A 269 -14.89 11.29 6.74
CA GLU A 269 -15.88 10.76 7.69
C GLU A 269 -15.20 10.36 9.01
N HIS A 270 -15.89 10.58 10.14
CA HIS A 270 -15.35 10.30 11.49
C HIS A 270 -13.96 10.90 11.74
N ASP A 271 -13.68 12.06 11.13
CA ASP A 271 -12.42 12.81 11.22
C ASP A 271 -11.18 12.12 10.63
N GLU A 272 -11.31 10.93 10.03
CA GLU A 272 -10.25 10.25 9.28
C GLU A 272 -10.25 10.74 7.83
N LYS A 273 -9.13 11.31 7.35
CA LYS A 273 -9.02 11.86 6.00
C LYS A 273 -8.96 10.76 4.93
N ASP A 274 -8.18 9.73 5.25
CA ASP A 274 -7.82 8.60 4.42
C ASP A 274 -8.36 7.30 5.06
N HIS A 275 -7.52 6.32 5.34
CA HIS A 275 -7.89 5.04 5.91
C HIS A 275 -6.72 4.44 6.72
N GLY A 276 -7.02 3.42 7.50
CA GLY A 276 -6.02 2.58 8.17
C GLY A 276 -6.16 2.56 9.69
N VAL A 277 -6.79 3.57 10.30
CA VAL A 277 -6.86 3.69 11.75
C VAL A 277 -8.25 3.46 12.34
N LEU A 278 -9.33 3.69 11.58
CA LEU A 278 -10.70 3.42 12.02
C LEU A 278 -11.38 2.29 11.25
N LEU A 279 -12.44 1.76 11.85
CA LEU A 279 -13.19 0.61 11.36
C LEU A 279 -14.63 0.96 10.98
N PHE A 280 -14.94 2.20 10.61
CA PHE A 280 -16.27 2.62 10.16
C PHE A 280 -16.63 2.07 8.75
N GLN A 281 -17.90 2.08 8.38
CA GLN A 281 -18.44 1.56 7.11
C GLN A 281 -17.78 2.21 5.90
N ALA A 282 -17.36 3.47 6.02
CA ALA A 282 -16.61 4.16 4.97
C ALA A 282 -15.37 3.37 4.51
N THR A 283 -14.69 2.66 5.42
CA THR A 283 -13.54 1.80 5.08
C THR A 283 -13.88 0.30 5.07
N GLN A 284 -14.95 -0.14 5.73
CA GLN A 284 -15.24 -1.58 5.86
C GLN A 284 -16.28 -2.12 4.88
N ARG A 285 -17.19 -1.30 4.34
CA ARG A 285 -18.21 -1.74 3.37
C ARG A 285 -17.69 -1.62 1.95
N VAL A 286 -17.30 -2.76 1.39
CA VAL A 286 -16.65 -2.85 0.08
C VAL A 286 -17.56 -3.47 -0.98
N PRO A 287 -17.31 -3.20 -2.28
CA PRO A 287 -18.02 -3.90 -3.34
C PRO A 287 -17.62 -5.36 -3.40
N LEU A 288 -18.59 -6.24 -3.66
CA LEU A 288 -18.37 -7.65 -3.96
C LEU A 288 -19.40 -8.12 -4.99
N ILE A 289 -18.91 -8.49 -6.16
CA ILE A 289 -19.72 -8.92 -7.30
C ILE A 289 -19.12 -10.20 -7.87
N LEU A 290 -19.98 -11.18 -8.16
CA LEU A 290 -19.62 -12.41 -8.85
C LEU A 290 -20.47 -12.53 -10.12
N ALA A 291 -19.88 -12.92 -11.25
CA ALA A 291 -20.60 -13.15 -12.49
C ALA A 291 -19.94 -14.26 -13.33
N GLY A 292 -20.74 -15.01 -14.08
CA GLY A 292 -20.25 -16.08 -14.97
C GLY A 292 -20.79 -17.47 -14.62
N PRO A 293 -20.14 -18.55 -15.10
CA PRO A 293 -20.62 -19.93 -14.93
C PRO A 293 -20.83 -20.31 -13.46
N GLY A 294 -21.99 -20.90 -13.14
CA GLY A 294 -22.35 -21.33 -11.79
C GLY A 294 -22.85 -20.21 -10.86
N VAL A 295 -22.87 -18.96 -11.32
CA VAL A 295 -23.34 -17.80 -10.56
C VAL A 295 -24.74 -17.39 -11.02
N PRO A 296 -25.74 -17.27 -10.11
CA PRO A 296 -27.07 -16.77 -10.47
C PRO A 296 -27.04 -15.33 -11.00
N ALA A 297 -27.67 -15.08 -12.15
CA ALA A 297 -27.75 -13.73 -12.72
C ALA A 297 -28.81 -12.86 -12.02
N GLY A 298 -28.57 -11.55 -11.96
CA GLY A 298 -29.53 -10.53 -11.53
C GLY A 298 -29.94 -10.60 -10.05
N ARG A 299 -29.06 -11.08 -9.16
CA ARG A 299 -29.37 -11.20 -7.73
C ARG A 299 -28.67 -10.15 -6.89
N VAL A 300 -29.40 -9.60 -5.92
CA VAL A 300 -28.85 -8.76 -4.85
C VAL A 300 -29.01 -9.51 -3.53
N ILE A 301 -27.92 -9.64 -2.78
CA ILE A 301 -27.87 -10.33 -1.49
C ILE A 301 -27.65 -9.30 -0.39
N THR A 302 -28.63 -9.19 0.50
CA THR A 302 -28.66 -8.18 1.57
C THR A 302 -28.11 -8.70 2.89
N THR A 303 -27.98 -10.02 3.04
CA THR A 303 -27.34 -10.63 4.21
C THR A 303 -25.85 -10.29 4.22
N PRO A 304 -25.30 -9.82 5.35
CA PRO A 304 -23.88 -9.53 5.46
C PRO A 304 -23.00 -10.72 5.14
N VAL A 305 -21.93 -10.47 4.39
CA VAL A 305 -20.87 -11.43 4.03
C VAL A 305 -19.51 -10.78 4.30
N GLY A 306 -18.44 -11.59 4.37
CA GLY A 306 -17.08 -11.07 4.55
C GLY A 306 -16.19 -11.42 3.36
N LEU A 307 -15.13 -10.64 3.14
CA LEU A 307 -14.12 -10.98 2.13
C LEU A 307 -13.48 -12.36 2.35
N VAL A 308 -13.45 -12.82 3.60
CA VAL A 308 -13.03 -14.17 4.01
C VAL A 308 -13.78 -15.29 3.27
N ASP A 309 -15.00 -15.01 2.80
CA ASP A 309 -15.87 -15.97 2.11
C ASP A 309 -15.54 -16.11 0.62
N LEU A 310 -14.71 -15.24 0.02
CA LEU A 310 -14.47 -15.25 -1.41
C LEU A 310 -13.65 -16.46 -1.88
N ALA A 311 -12.50 -16.72 -1.28
CA ALA A 311 -11.65 -17.87 -1.61
C ALA A 311 -12.41 -19.21 -1.62
N PRO A 312 -13.15 -19.61 -0.55
CA PRO A 312 -13.92 -20.85 -0.58
C PRO A 312 -15.06 -20.83 -1.60
N THR A 313 -15.63 -19.66 -1.93
CA THR A 313 -16.63 -19.52 -2.98
C THR A 313 -16.06 -19.81 -4.37
N LEU A 314 -14.89 -19.23 -4.70
CA LEU A 314 -14.23 -19.46 -5.99
C LEU A 314 -13.78 -20.92 -6.16
N LEU A 315 -13.30 -21.55 -5.09
CA LEU A 315 -12.97 -22.98 -5.10
C LEU A 315 -14.22 -23.83 -5.38
N ARG A 316 -15.35 -23.57 -4.70
CA ARG A 316 -16.61 -24.30 -4.96
C ARG A 316 -17.12 -24.12 -6.39
N LEU A 317 -17.11 -22.90 -6.92
CA LEU A 317 -17.58 -22.61 -8.28
C LEU A 317 -16.71 -23.29 -9.37
N THR A 318 -15.45 -23.57 -9.08
CA THR A 318 -14.54 -24.29 -9.98
C THR A 318 -14.52 -25.81 -9.75
N GLY A 319 -15.27 -26.29 -8.75
CA GLY A 319 -15.32 -27.70 -8.36
C GLY A 319 -14.04 -28.17 -7.65
N LEU A 320 -13.30 -27.25 -7.03
CA LEU A 320 -12.18 -27.52 -6.12
C LEU A 320 -12.68 -27.50 -4.66
N PRO A 321 -12.14 -28.35 -3.77
CA PRO A 321 -12.53 -28.32 -2.37
C PRO A 321 -11.86 -27.15 -1.63
N PRO A 322 -12.61 -26.36 -0.83
CA PRO A 322 -11.98 -25.44 0.13
C PRO A 322 -11.08 -26.18 1.12
N SER A 323 -9.98 -25.54 1.54
CA SER A 323 -9.13 -26.08 2.61
C SER A 323 -9.92 -26.15 3.92
N LYS A 324 -9.69 -27.19 4.72
CA LYS A 324 -10.28 -27.33 6.07
C LYS A 324 -9.82 -26.23 7.03
N THR A 325 -8.71 -25.56 6.72
CA THR A 325 -8.20 -24.44 7.54
C THR A 325 -8.95 -23.14 7.29
N MET A 326 -9.60 -22.97 6.14
CA MET A 326 -10.35 -21.75 5.82
C MET A 326 -11.51 -21.57 6.79
N THR A 327 -11.65 -20.34 7.31
CA THR A 327 -12.78 -19.96 8.18
C THR A 327 -13.95 -19.39 7.39
N GLY A 328 -13.69 -18.91 6.18
CA GLY A 328 -14.73 -18.46 5.25
C GLY A 328 -15.66 -19.59 4.81
N ARG A 329 -16.87 -19.23 4.40
CA ARG A 329 -17.87 -20.18 3.90
C ARG A 329 -18.25 -19.82 2.46
N PRO A 330 -18.44 -20.80 1.58
CA PRO A 330 -18.93 -20.54 0.22
C PRO A 330 -20.24 -19.75 0.23
N LEU A 331 -20.33 -18.74 -0.62
CA LEU A 331 -21.52 -17.91 -0.79
C LEU A 331 -22.47 -18.47 -1.84
N ILE A 332 -21.96 -19.30 -2.76
CA ILE A 332 -22.70 -19.91 -3.86
C ILE A 332 -22.34 -21.40 -3.94
N GLU A 333 -23.35 -22.26 -3.95
CA GLU A 333 -23.21 -23.70 -4.18
C GLU A 333 -24.34 -24.21 -5.08
N GLY A 334 -24.01 -25.05 -6.06
CA GLY A 334 -25.00 -25.67 -6.95
C GLY A 334 -25.85 -24.66 -7.75
N GLY A 335 -25.28 -23.50 -8.12
CA GLY A 335 -26.02 -22.45 -8.82
C GLY A 335 -27.05 -21.73 -7.94
N ARG A 336 -26.91 -21.77 -6.61
CA ARG A 336 -27.78 -21.08 -5.66
C ARG A 336 -26.93 -20.30 -4.67
N VAL A 337 -27.41 -19.12 -4.28
CA VAL A 337 -26.81 -18.39 -3.17
C VAL A 337 -27.12 -19.13 -1.87
N VAL A 338 -26.08 -19.45 -1.11
CA VAL A 338 -26.14 -20.17 0.18
C VAL A 338 -25.58 -19.34 1.33
N ALA A 339 -25.34 -18.03 1.10
CA ALA A 339 -24.81 -17.09 2.07
C ALA A 339 -25.48 -17.25 3.46
N PRO A 340 -24.78 -17.82 4.45
CA PRO A 340 -25.40 -18.20 5.72
C PRO A 340 -25.64 -16.97 6.61
N GLY A 341 -26.89 -16.73 7.00
CA GLY A 341 -27.26 -15.67 7.94
C GLY A 341 -26.80 -15.94 9.38
N GLY A 342 -26.78 -14.89 10.20
CA GLY A 342 -26.48 -14.97 11.64
C GLY A 342 -25.00 -15.12 12.01
N ARG A 343 -24.09 -15.09 11.03
CA ARG A 343 -22.64 -15.08 11.27
C ARG A 343 -22.15 -13.74 11.82
N SER A 344 -21.07 -13.81 12.57
CA SER A 344 -20.26 -12.66 12.95
C SER A 344 -19.07 -12.51 12.00
N PHE A 345 -18.69 -11.27 11.74
CA PHE A 345 -17.50 -10.90 10.97
C PHE A 345 -16.63 -10.00 11.83
N GLU A 346 -15.46 -10.50 12.16
CA GLU A 346 -14.46 -9.80 12.98
C GLU A 346 -13.60 -8.90 12.09
N MET A 347 -13.19 -7.76 12.66
CA MET A 347 -12.35 -6.77 12.01
C MET A 347 -11.36 -6.15 12.99
N GLU A 348 -10.22 -5.67 12.49
CA GLU A 348 -9.16 -5.10 13.32
C GLU A 348 -8.45 -3.93 12.62
N ALA A 349 -8.05 -2.93 13.42
CA ALA A 349 -7.16 -1.86 12.99
C ALA A 349 -6.01 -1.72 14.00
N LEU A 350 -4.82 -2.15 13.59
CA LEU A 350 -3.61 -2.10 14.41
C LEU A 350 -2.71 -0.90 14.07
N HIS A 351 -2.94 -0.24 12.94
CA HIS A 351 -2.08 0.83 12.47
C HIS A 351 -2.00 1.98 13.47
N GLY A 352 -3.14 2.41 14.02
CA GLY A 352 -3.18 3.50 14.99
C GLY A 352 -2.34 3.22 16.24
N ALA A 353 -2.37 1.97 16.71
CA ALA A 353 -1.55 1.54 17.84
C ALA A 353 -0.05 1.51 17.49
N ARG A 354 0.28 1.01 16.30
CA ARG A 354 1.66 0.85 15.82
C ARG A 354 2.31 2.13 15.34
N ALA A 355 1.54 3.09 14.85
CA ALA A 355 2.04 4.33 14.25
C ALA A 355 1.84 5.56 15.14
N TYR A 356 0.87 5.55 16.07
CA TYR A 356 0.57 6.72 16.87
C TYR A 356 0.55 6.44 18.36
N GLY A 357 0.79 5.20 18.79
CA GLY A 357 0.77 4.83 20.21
C GLY A 357 -0.64 4.86 20.81
N TRP A 358 -1.67 4.62 19.99
CA TRP A 358 -3.05 4.46 20.47
C TRP A 358 -3.32 3.04 20.97
N ARG A 359 -4.53 2.81 21.49
CA ARG A 359 -5.03 1.44 21.73
C ARG A 359 -5.39 0.78 20.39
N PRO A 360 -5.25 -0.55 20.24
CA PRO A 360 -5.68 -1.22 19.03
C PRO A 360 -7.22 -1.29 18.97
N LEU A 361 -7.81 -1.10 17.78
CA LEU A 361 -9.26 -1.08 17.61
C LEU A 361 -9.77 -2.42 17.10
N ALA A 362 -10.70 -3.03 17.83
CA ALA A 362 -11.40 -4.25 17.44
C ALA A 362 -12.80 -3.91 16.96
N GLY A 363 -13.32 -4.70 16.03
CA GLY A 363 -14.72 -4.62 15.66
C GLY A 363 -15.34 -5.99 15.35
N VAL A 364 -16.66 -6.05 15.46
CA VAL A 364 -17.46 -7.18 15.02
C VAL A 364 -18.79 -6.72 14.46
N VAL A 365 -19.21 -7.30 13.34
CA VAL A 365 -20.56 -7.16 12.79
C VAL A 365 -21.31 -8.47 12.97
N GLN A 366 -22.50 -8.42 13.56
CA GLN A 366 -23.43 -9.55 13.60
C GLN A 366 -24.84 -9.07 13.26
N GLY A 367 -25.39 -9.61 12.16
CA GLY A 367 -26.67 -9.14 11.63
C GLY A 367 -26.59 -7.66 11.25
N ARG A 368 -27.45 -6.82 11.83
CA ARG A 368 -27.49 -5.37 11.56
C ARG A 368 -26.63 -4.52 12.50
N PHE A 369 -26.06 -5.13 13.54
CA PHE A 369 -25.34 -4.39 14.57
C PHE A 369 -23.84 -4.54 14.40
N LYS A 370 -23.13 -3.46 14.71
CA LYS A 370 -21.68 -3.39 14.72
C LYS A 370 -21.20 -2.85 16.05
N LEU A 371 -20.28 -3.57 16.68
CA LEU A 371 -19.58 -3.12 17.87
C LEU A 371 -18.14 -2.79 17.50
N LEU A 372 -17.68 -1.61 17.88
CA LEU A 372 -16.28 -1.21 17.88
C LEU A 372 -15.80 -1.06 19.33
N SER A 373 -14.57 -1.46 19.62
CA SER A 373 -14.00 -1.25 20.95
C SER A 373 -12.49 -1.22 20.91
N ALA A 374 -11.93 -0.17 21.48
CA ALA A 374 -10.54 -0.15 21.93
C ALA A 374 -10.47 -0.16 23.46
N GLY A 375 -11.53 -0.62 24.14
CA GLY A 375 -11.73 -0.60 25.60
C GLY A 375 -13.00 0.12 26.00
N THR A 376 -13.34 1.21 25.30
CA THR A 376 -14.67 1.84 25.34
C THR A 376 -15.51 1.26 24.20
N PRO A 377 -16.67 0.65 24.47
CA PRO A 377 -17.50 0.07 23.43
C PRO A 377 -18.38 1.14 22.75
N HIS A 378 -18.43 1.09 21.42
CA HIS A 378 -19.32 1.89 20.58
C HIS A 378 -20.18 0.97 19.71
N LEU A 379 -21.50 1.18 19.73
CA LEU A 379 -22.46 0.25 19.12
C LEU A 379 -23.35 0.96 18.11
N TYR A 380 -23.35 0.48 16.87
CA TYR A 380 -24.08 1.08 15.77
C TYR A 380 -25.09 0.12 15.15
N ASP A 381 -26.18 0.68 14.60
CA ASP A 381 -27.18 -0.05 13.84
C ASP A 381 -27.05 0.31 12.36
N LEU A 382 -26.41 -0.56 11.58
CA LEU A 382 -26.02 -0.31 10.20
C LEU A 382 -27.19 -0.13 9.22
N VAL A 383 -28.41 -0.47 9.63
CA VAL A 383 -29.61 -0.33 8.79
C VAL A 383 -30.28 1.02 9.01
N THR A 384 -30.39 1.48 10.26
CA THR A 384 -31.02 2.79 10.57
C THR A 384 -30.02 3.93 10.66
N ASP A 385 -28.74 3.62 10.84
CA ASP A 385 -27.63 4.56 10.95
C ASP A 385 -26.43 4.03 10.16
N PRO A 386 -26.51 3.98 8.82
CA PRO A 386 -25.45 3.45 7.98
C PRO A 386 -24.16 4.30 8.01
N ALA A 387 -24.25 5.56 8.43
CA ALA A 387 -23.12 6.47 8.62
C ALA A 387 -22.50 6.38 10.03
N GLU A 388 -23.11 5.60 10.94
CA GLU A 388 -22.59 5.31 12.28
C GLU A 388 -22.41 6.56 13.16
N HIS A 389 -23.32 7.54 13.07
CA HIS A 389 -23.25 8.76 13.88
C HIS A 389 -23.90 8.63 15.27
N ARG A 390 -24.68 7.58 15.50
CA ARG A 390 -25.45 7.40 16.74
C ARG A 390 -24.98 6.18 17.51
N ASP A 391 -24.15 6.42 18.52
CA ASP A 391 -23.74 5.39 19.47
C ASP A 391 -24.91 4.93 20.37
N LEU A 392 -25.23 3.64 20.28
CA LEU A 392 -26.27 2.98 21.06
C LEU A 392 -25.73 2.29 22.32
N ALA A 393 -24.40 2.21 22.51
CA ALA A 393 -23.78 1.48 23.60
C ALA A 393 -24.33 1.90 24.99
N PRO A 394 -24.52 3.21 25.31
CA PRO A 394 -25.08 3.63 26.59
C PRO A 394 -26.50 3.12 26.85
N THR A 395 -27.27 2.88 25.80
CA THR A 395 -28.69 2.48 25.90
C THR A 395 -28.92 0.98 25.70
N ARG A 396 -27.90 0.21 25.28
CA ARG A 396 -28.02 -1.22 24.96
C ARG A 396 -26.91 -2.08 25.58
N PRO A 397 -26.68 -2.03 26.91
CA PRO A 397 -25.56 -2.72 27.56
C PRO A 397 -25.57 -4.25 27.40
N LYS A 398 -26.76 -4.87 27.34
CA LYS A 398 -26.87 -6.34 27.11
C LYS A 398 -26.35 -6.75 25.73
N MET A 399 -26.61 -5.92 24.71
CA MET A 399 -26.15 -6.18 23.35
C MET A 399 -24.65 -5.92 23.21
N VAL A 400 -24.15 -4.87 23.89
CA VAL A 400 -22.71 -4.64 24.01
C VAL A 400 -22.03 -5.87 24.60
N SER A 401 -22.52 -6.37 25.75
CA SER A 401 -21.95 -7.57 26.38
C SER A 401 -21.93 -8.77 25.44
N ALA A 402 -23.03 -9.05 24.73
CA ALA A 402 -23.12 -10.20 23.83
C ALA A 402 -22.19 -10.08 22.61
N LEU A 403 -21.99 -8.88 22.07
CA LEU A 403 -21.09 -8.65 20.94
C LEU A 403 -19.62 -8.57 21.37
N SER A 404 -19.35 -8.11 22.60
CA SER A 404 -17.99 -8.07 23.15
C SER A 404 -17.34 -9.45 23.22
N ASP A 405 -18.12 -10.50 23.51
CA ASP A 405 -17.65 -11.90 23.52
C ASP A 405 -17.22 -12.40 22.12
N LEU A 406 -17.60 -11.68 21.06
CA LEU A 406 -17.28 -12.01 19.66
C LEU A 406 -16.13 -11.15 19.10
N LEU A 407 -15.60 -10.20 19.86
CA LEU A 407 -14.50 -9.35 19.39
C LEU A 407 -13.21 -10.17 19.19
N PRO A 408 -12.41 -9.87 18.15
CA PRO A 408 -11.13 -10.51 17.97
C PRO A 408 -10.17 -10.16 19.12
N ALA A 409 -9.37 -11.14 19.53
CA ALA A 409 -8.22 -10.88 20.40
C ALA A 409 -7.16 -10.06 19.64
N LEU A 410 -6.85 -8.88 20.14
CA LEU A 410 -5.80 -8.02 19.59
C LEU A 410 -4.48 -8.22 20.34
N PRO A 411 -3.35 -8.18 19.64
CA PRO A 411 -2.05 -8.37 20.26
C PRO A 411 -1.73 -7.12 21.10
N ASP A 412 -0.86 -7.26 22.10
CA ASP A 412 -0.26 -6.09 22.71
C ASP A 412 0.60 -5.37 21.64
N PRO A 413 0.33 -4.10 21.31
CA PRO A 413 1.13 -3.34 20.34
C PRO A 413 2.62 -3.24 20.72
N SER A 414 2.96 -3.51 21.99
CA SER A 414 4.35 -3.58 22.48
C SER A 414 5.16 -4.74 21.89
N GLN A 415 4.48 -5.80 21.44
CA GLN A 415 5.14 -6.99 20.94
C GLN A 415 5.55 -6.77 19.48
N PRO A 416 6.82 -7.04 19.12
CA PRO A 416 7.25 -7.00 17.74
C PRO A 416 6.43 -8.03 16.96
N ALA A 417 5.89 -7.61 15.82
CA ALA A 417 5.18 -8.53 14.95
C ALA A 417 6.12 -9.64 14.47
N ALA A 418 5.61 -10.87 14.47
CA ALA A 418 6.38 -12.07 14.16
C ALA A 418 7.10 -11.96 12.80
N GLY A 419 8.35 -12.42 12.73
CA GLY A 419 9.14 -12.44 11.49
C GLY A 419 9.91 -11.16 11.16
N ALA A 420 10.54 -10.52 12.17
CA ALA A 420 11.45 -9.39 11.94
C ALA A 420 12.72 -9.87 11.21
N ASP A 421 12.75 -9.69 9.89
CA ASP A 421 13.92 -9.87 9.04
C ASP A 421 14.46 -8.51 8.55
N ALA A 422 15.67 -8.48 8.01
CA ALA A 422 16.26 -7.25 7.45
C ALA A 422 15.38 -6.61 6.34
N HIS A 423 14.56 -7.43 5.67
CA HIS A 423 13.61 -6.95 4.66
C HIS A 423 12.42 -6.17 5.26
N ARG A 424 12.07 -6.39 6.53
CA ARG A 424 11.03 -5.64 7.24
C ARG A 424 11.38 -4.15 7.36
N ALA A 425 12.64 -3.83 7.66
CA ALA A 425 13.08 -2.43 7.77
C ALA A 425 12.92 -1.69 6.43
N GLU A 426 13.27 -2.33 5.32
CA GLU A 426 13.13 -1.77 3.96
C GLU A 426 11.65 -1.61 3.55
N ARG A 427 10.80 -2.59 3.90
CA ARG A 427 9.34 -2.49 3.67
C ARG A 427 8.74 -1.35 4.47
N LEU A 428 9.05 -1.25 5.77
CA LEU A 428 8.57 -0.15 6.60
C LEU A 428 9.06 1.22 6.08
N ALA A 429 10.30 1.33 5.60
CA ALA A 429 10.78 2.56 4.96
C ALA A 429 9.98 2.92 3.69
N THR A 430 9.64 1.92 2.89
CA THR A 430 8.78 2.09 1.70
C THR A 430 7.37 2.53 2.10
N LEU A 431 6.78 1.90 3.09
CA LEU A 431 5.45 2.23 3.61
C LEU A 431 5.39 3.61 4.26
N ARG A 432 6.46 4.04 4.93
CA ARG A 432 6.59 5.40 5.48
C ARG A 432 6.54 6.45 4.36
N SER A 433 7.17 6.17 3.21
CA SER A 433 7.06 7.06 2.03
C SER A 433 5.66 7.12 1.44
N LEU A 434 4.81 6.13 1.73
CA LEU A 434 3.40 6.07 1.37
C LEU A 434 2.47 6.58 2.49
N GLY A 435 3.03 7.06 3.62
CA GLY A 435 2.27 7.60 4.75
C GLY A 435 2.06 6.62 5.93
N TYR A 436 2.38 5.34 5.77
CA TYR A 436 2.23 4.32 6.80
C TYR A 436 3.54 4.12 7.59
N ALA A 437 3.65 4.70 8.80
CA ALA A 437 4.33 4.14 10.00
C ALA A 437 5.13 5.14 10.87
N GLY A 438 5.27 4.72 12.14
CA GLY A 438 6.27 5.14 13.15
C GLY A 438 5.81 4.78 14.57
N GLY A 439 6.33 3.75 15.22
CA GLY A 439 5.89 3.32 16.56
C GLY A 439 7.00 3.29 17.58
N ALA A 440 6.72 3.73 18.81
CA ALA A 440 7.63 3.58 19.94
C ALA A 440 7.13 2.52 20.93
N ALA A 441 8.05 1.88 21.66
CA ALA A 441 7.73 0.91 22.69
C ALA A 441 7.02 1.57 23.89
N PRO A 442 6.15 0.86 24.62
CA PRO A 442 5.37 1.44 25.72
C PRO A 442 6.19 1.68 26.98
N LEU A 443 5.69 2.60 27.81
CA LEU A 443 6.02 2.73 29.24
C LEU A 443 5.02 1.92 30.08
N PRO A 444 5.33 1.51 31.32
CA PRO A 444 4.44 0.69 32.15
C PRO A 444 3.11 1.36 32.54
N GLY A 445 2.00 0.59 32.51
CA GLY A 445 0.59 1.05 32.62
C GLY A 445 0.02 1.41 31.24
N ASP A 446 -1.28 1.21 30.94
CA ASP A 446 -1.82 1.52 29.59
C ASP A 446 -2.65 2.84 29.57
N PRO A 447 -1.99 4.01 29.48
CA PRO A 447 -2.62 5.32 29.33
C PRO A 447 -2.90 5.69 27.86
N ARG A 448 -2.89 4.73 26.91
CA ARG A 448 -2.97 5.05 25.48
C ARG A 448 -4.37 5.58 25.08
N PRO A 449 -4.47 6.57 24.17
CA PRO A 449 -5.75 7.08 23.70
C PRO A 449 -6.60 6.06 22.94
N ASP A 450 -7.92 6.20 23.02
CA ASP A 450 -8.87 5.51 22.15
C ASP A 450 -8.75 6.05 20.71
N PRO A 451 -8.60 5.20 19.67
CA PRO A 451 -8.50 5.63 18.28
C PRO A 451 -9.65 6.53 17.80
N ILE A 452 -10.89 6.26 18.23
CA ILE A 452 -12.07 7.01 17.78
C ILE A 452 -12.00 8.47 18.26
N GLU A 453 -11.44 8.71 19.44
CA GLU A 453 -11.23 10.07 19.96
C GLU A 453 -9.92 10.68 19.42
N ALA A 454 -8.87 9.87 19.33
CA ALA A 454 -7.52 10.30 19.02
C ALA A 454 -7.29 10.63 17.54
N VAL A 455 -8.16 10.17 16.63
CA VAL A 455 -8.06 10.43 15.18
C VAL A 455 -7.95 11.92 14.85
N THR A 456 -8.58 12.79 15.66
CA THR A 456 -8.49 14.25 15.51
C THR A 456 -7.07 14.79 15.58
N SER A 457 -6.16 14.09 16.29
CA SER A 457 -4.74 14.44 16.36
C SER A 457 -4.01 14.29 15.02
N LEU A 458 -4.52 13.46 14.10
CA LEU A 458 -3.94 13.32 12.76
C LEU A 458 -4.10 14.60 11.96
N LYS A 459 -5.22 15.32 12.07
CA LYS A 459 -5.41 16.62 11.41
C LYS A 459 -4.33 17.63 11.83
N VAL A 460 -3.99 17.64 13.12
CA VAL A 460 -2.91 18.49 13.65
C VAL A 460 -1.55 18.07 13.07
N LEU A 461 -1.27 16.77 13.04
CA LEU A 461 -0.04 16.22 12.48
C LEU A 461 0.12 16.52 10.98
N HIS A 462 -0.91 16.29 10.17
CA HIS A 462 -0.90 16.59 8.75
C HIS A 462 -0.68 18.08 8.49
N ARG A 463 -1.38 18.94 9.23
CA ARG A 463 -1.20 20.39 9.08
C ARG A 463 0.21 20.84 9.46
N ALA A 464 0.81 20.26 10.50
CA ALA A 464 2.20 20.54 10.87
C ALA A 464 3.19 20.10 9.77
N ARG A 465 2.94 18.97 9.10
CA ARG A 465 3.76 18.52 7.97
C ARG A 465 3.60 19.39 6.73
N GLU A 466 2.39 19.87 6.44
CA GLU A 466 2.16 20.85 5.38
C GLU A 466 2.92 22.15 5.63
N VAL A 467 2.91 22.63 6.88
CA VAL A 467 3.70 23.79 7.31
C VAL A 467 5.20 23.53 7.13
N LEU A 468 5.70 22.37 7.53
CA LEU A 468 7.11 21.99 7.38
C LEU A 468 7.54 21.90 5.91
N ALA A 469 6.64 21.48 5.02
CA ALA A 469 6.90 21.37 3.59
C ALA A 469 6.78 22.71 2.84
N ALA A 470 6.20 23.74 3.44
CA ALA A 470 6.02 25.04 2.82
C ALA A 470 7.35 25.83 2.82
N PRO A 471 7.89 26.20 1.65
CA PRO A 471 9.21 26.85 1.54
C PRO A 471 9.24 28.28 2.12
N ASP A 472 8.07 28.89 2.33
CA ASP A 472 7.85 30.26 2.79
C ASP A 472 7.27 30.33 4.22
N ALA A 473 7.26 29.20 4.95
CA ALA A 473 6.77 29.18 6.33
C ALA A 473 7.57 30.13 7.24
N THR A 474 6.90 31.11 7.83
CA THR A 474 7.55 32.06 8.74
C THR A 474 7.86 31.41 10.10
N PRO A 475 8.83 31.94 10.87
CA PRO A 475 9.12 31.45 12.22
C PRO A 475 7.89 31.37 13.14
N GLN A 476 6.93 32.29 12.99
CA GLN A 476 5.68 32.28 13.76
C GLN A 476 4.77 31.10 13.36
N VAL A 477 4.64 30.81 12.07
CA VAL A 477 3.81 29.70 11.58
C VAL A 477 4.40 28.36 12.04
N LEU A 478 5.72 28.23 12.03
CA LEU A 478 6.43 27.06 12.56
C LEU A 478 6.18 26.90 14.07
N ALA A 479 6.27 27.99 14.85
CA ALA A 479 6.01 27.98 16.29
C ALA A 479 4.55 27.62 16.63
N ASP A 480 3.58 28.16 15.88
CA ASP A 480 2.16 27.86 16.08
C ASP A 480 1.85 26.37 15.79
N ALA A 481 2.48 25.80 14.76
CA ALA A 481 2.37 24.38 14.45
C ALA A 481 3.02 23.50 15.55
N ALA A 482 4.18 23.90 16.05
CA ALA A 482 4.88 23.22 17.14
C ALA A 482 4.03 23.19 18.42
N ALA A 483 3.46 24.34 18.83
CA ALA A 483 2.61 24.44 20.02
C ALA A 483 1.35 23.56 19.95
N ARG A 484 0.81 23.31 18.75
CA ARG A 484 -0.31 22.36 18.56
C ARG A 484 0.15 20.92 18.70
N LEU A 485 1.34 20.56 18.21
CA LEU A 485 1.90 19.22 18.39
C LEU A 485 2.29 18.96 19.85
N GLU A 486 2.74 19.96 20.60
CA GLU A 486 2.98 19.82 22.04
C GLU A 486 1.72 19.41 22.80
N LYS A 487 0.54 19.95 22.44
CA LYS A 487 -0.74 19.52 23.01
C LYS A 487 -1.06 18.06 22.68
N VAL A 488 -0.78 17.63 21.44
CA VAL A 488 -0.94 16.21 21.03
C VAL A 488 -0.01 15.32 21.86
N LEU A 489 1.25 15.73 22.08
CA LEU A 489 2.22 14.97 22.84
C LEU A 489 1.97 14.98 24.35
N ALA A 490 1.34 16.02 24.87
CA ALA A 490 0.90 16.07 26.27
C ALA A 490 -0.22 15.04 26.54
N ALA A 491 -1.16 14.89 25.59
CA ALA A 491 -2.21 13.87 25.67
C ALA A 491 -1.70 12.46 25.31
N ASN A 492 -0.72 12.37 24.41
CA ASN A 492 -0.14 11.10 23.95
C ASN A 492 1.38 11.19 23.79
N PRO A 493 2.14 10.96 24.88
CA PRO A 493 3.59 10.93 24.82
C PRO A 493 4.16 9.77 24.00
N ALA A 494 3.37 8.80 23.55
CA ALA A 494 3.84 7.70 22.70
C ALA A 494 3.79 8.03 21.20
N ASN A 495 3.19 9.16 20.80
CA ASN A 495 3.04 9.54 19.39
C ASN A 495 4.39 9.95 18.77
N LEU A 496 5.10 8.96 18.21
CA LEU A 496 6.41 9.15 17.60
C LEU A 496 6.38 10.07 16.37
N PRO A 497 5.43 9.94 15.42
CA PRO A 497 5.33 10.85 14.29
C PRO A 497 5.13 12.32 14.69
N ALA A 498 4.30 12.59 15.71
CA ALA A 498 4.14 13.93 16.25
C ALA A 498 5.44 14.47 16.85
N ARG A 499 6.19 13.63 17.58
CA ARG A 499 7.49 14.01 18.16
C ARG A 499 8.53 14.32 17.10
N LEU A 500 8.65 13.47 16.08
CA LEU A 500 9.60 13.69 14.97
C LEU A 500 9.26 14.95 14.18
N THR A 501 7.96 15.18 13.93
CA THR A 501 7.50 16.39 13.24
C THR A 501 7.77 17.64 14.09
N LEU A 502 7.55 17.59 15.41
CA LEU A 502 7.88 18.68 16.33
C LEU A 502 9.37 19.04 16.28
N GLY A 503 10.26 18.06 16.41
CA GLY A 503 11.71 18.31 16.32
C GLY A 503 12.11 18.89 14.96
N SER A 504 11.46 18.44 13.87
CA SER A 504 11.72 18.96 12.53
C SER A 504 11.24 20.40 12.34
N LEU A 505 10.12 20.79 12.97
CA LEU A 505 9.66 22.18 12.99
C LEU A 505 10.64 23.09 13.74
N TRP A 506 11.21 22.62 14.86
CA TRP A 506 12.26 23.36 15.58
C TRP A 506 13.51 23.54 14.73
N LEU A 507 13.96 22.49 14.03
CA LEU A 507 15.07 22.62 13.06
C LEU A 507 14.76 23.61 11.94
N ALA A 508 13.56 23.58 11.38
CA ALA A 508 13.16 24.51 10.33
C ALA A 508 13.09 25.97 10.83
N ARG A 509 12.77 26.19 12.10
CA ARG A 509 12.75 27.52 12.73
C ARG A 509 14.16 28.02 13.10
N GLY A 510 15.14 27.11 13.17
CA GLY A 510 16.54 27.40 13.51
C GLY A 510 16.94 27.05 14.95
N ASP A 511 16.07 26.41 15.71
CA ASP A 511 16.29 26.09 17.12
C ASP A 511 16.80 24.65 17.28
N ALA A 512 18.09 24.49 17.01
CA ALA A 512 18.73 23.17 17.06
C ALA A 512 18.73 22.56 18.47
N THR A 513 18.83 23.36 19.53
CA THR A 513 18.84 22.89 20.92
C THR A 513 17.52 22.21 21.29
N GLU A 514 16.40 22.87 21.02
CA GLU A 514 15.05 22.38 21.26
C GLU A 514 14.76 21.14 20.41
N ALA A 515 15.24 21.12 19.16
CA ALA A 515 15.15 19.94 18.31
C ALA A 515 15.91 18.73 18.89
N ILE A 516 17.15 18.94 19.36
CA ILE A 516 17.96 17.89 19.99
C ILE A 516 17.22 17.30 21.19
N GLU A 517 16.70 18.12 22.10
CA GLU A 517 15.96 17.65 23.28
C GLU A 517 14.75 16.77 22.88
N VAL A 518 14.00 17.20 21.87
CA VAL A 518 12.84 16.46 21.34
C VAL A 518 13.27 15.14 20.69
N PHE A 519 14.35 15.13 19.92
CA PHE A 519 14.84 13.91 19.26
C PHE A 519 15.52 12.95 20.24
N GLU A 520 16.19 13.42 21.29
CA GLU A 520 16.70 12.56 22.36
C GLU A 520 15.56 11.90 23.14
N GLN A 521 14.46 12.61 23.40
CA GLN A 521 13.25 12.02 23.96
C GLN A 521 12.64 10.94 23.05
N ALA A 522 12.77 11.10 21.73
CA ALA A 522 12.37 10.09 20.76
C ALA A 522 13.33 8.88 20.82
N ALA A 523 14.63 9.12 20.83
CA ALA A 523 15.68 8.09 20.88
C ALA A 523 15.62 7.24 22.16
N ARG A 524 15.25 7.84 23.30
CA ARG A 524 15.02 7.08 24.55
C ARG A 524 13.85 6.10 24.45
N ARG A 525 12.85 6.37 23.62
CA ARG A 525 11.64 5.54 23.47
C ARG A 525 11.72 4.56 22.29
N ALA A 526 12.42 4.96 21.23
CA ALA A 526 12.59 4.20 20.00
C ALA A 526 14.08 4.23 19.58
N PRO A 527 14.99 3.62 20.37
CA PRO A 527 16.42 3.63 20.09
C PRO A 527 16.78 2.88 18.80
N ASP A 528 15.91 1.96 18.37
CA ASP A 528 16.08 1.11 17.20
C ASP A 528 15.32 1.64 15.97
N ASP A 529 14.85 2.89 16.00
CA ASP A 529 14.25 3.55 14.83
C ASP A 529 15.30 4.41 14.10
N ASP A 530 15.56 4.07 12.84
CA ASP A 530 16.59 4.70 12.02
C ASP A 530 16.31 6.20 11.77
N LEU A 531 15.04 6.61 11.65
CA LEU A 531 14.68 8.00 11.40
C LEU A 531 14.83 8.86 12.65
N VAL A 532 14.61 8.27 13.83
CA VAL A 532 14.90 8.94 15.10
C VAL A 532 16.38 9.28 15.18
N GLN A 533 17.24 8.31 14.86
CA GLN A 533 18.69 8.47 14.89
C GLN A 533 19.17 9.46 13.81
N GLU A 534 18.63 9.36 12.59
CA GLU A 534 18.92 10.30 11.50
C GLU A 534 18.53 11.74 11.86
N ASN A 535 17.33 11.96 12.40
CA ASN A 535 16.88 13.30 12.76
C ASN A 535 17.66 13.89 13.94
N LEU A 536 18.01 13.06 14.94
CA LEU A 536 18.89 13.46 16.03
C LEU A 536 20.27 13.87 15.48
N ALA A 537 20.85 13.09 14.56
CA ALA A 537 22.12 13.39 13.93
C ALA A 537 22.11 14.71 13.15
N ARG A 538 21.04 14.94 12.36
CA ARG A 538 20.81 16.19 11.64
C ARG A 538 20.76 17.39 12.59
N ALA A 539 20.07 17.25 13.74
CA ALA A 539 19.97 18.30 14.74
C ALA A 539 21.33 18.67 15.34
N TRP A 540 22.14 17.67 15.71
CA TRP A 540 23.50 17.87 16.20
C TRP A 540 24.42 18.58 15.19
N ARG A 541 24.30 18.23 13.91
CA ARG A 541 25.13 18.82 12.85
C ARG A 541 24.81 20.29 12.59
N VAL A 542 23.54 20.70 12.74
CA VAL A 542 23.13 22.10 12.55
C VAL A 542 23.22 22.94 13.82
N LEU A 543 23.58 22.35 14.96
CA LEU A 543 23.83 23.09 16.21
C LEU A 543 24.91 24.15 16.00
N ARG A 544 24.72 25.33 16.60
CA ARG A 544 25.65 26.47 16.52
C ARG A 544 26.06 26.92 17.93
N PRO A 545 27.35 27.24 18.15
CA PRO A 545 28.48 27.05 17.22
C PRO A 545 28.74 25.56 16.92
N ILE A 546 29.32 25.26 15.75
CA ILE A 546 29.74 23.88 15.44
C ILE A 546 30.95 23.57 16.33
N THR A 547 30.87 22.49 17.10
CA THR A 547 31.94 22.04 17.99
C THR A 547 32.38 20.62 17.64
N ALA A 548 33.56 20.21 18.11
CA ALA A 548 34.01 18.82 17.97
C ALA A 548 33.03 17.83 18.63
N GLU A 549 32.41 18.24 19.74
CA GLU A 549 31.38 17.46 20.42
C GLU A 549 30.10 17.33 19.58
N SER A 550 29.60 18.43 18.99
CA SER A 550 28.40 18.37 18.16
C SER A 550 28.60 17.51 16.92
N LEU A 551 29.77 17.57 16.28
CA LEU A 551 30.11 16.71 15.15
C LEU A 551 30.26 15.23 15.56
N SER A 552 30.84 14.95 16.73
CA SER A 552 30.98 13.59 17.25
C SER A 552 29.63 12.96 17.58
N SER A 553 28.71 13.73 18.18
CA SER A 553 27.33 13.29 18.44
C SER A 553 26.54 13.04 17.16
N ALA A 554 26.71 13.91 16.14
CA ALA A 554 26.11 13.71 14.83
C ALA A 554 26.62 12.43 14.15
N GLU A 555 27.94 12.19 14.18
CA GLU A 555 28.56 10.98 13.63
C GLU A 555 27.99 9.71 14.28
N ALA A 556 27.95 9.67 15.62
CA ALA A 556 27.46 8.50 16.36
C ALA A 556 26.00 8.17 15.99
N ALA A 557 25.15 9.19 15.91
CA ALA A 557 23.74 9.02 15.56
C ALA A 557 23.55 8.62 14.08
N PHE A 558 24.32 9.18 13.14
CA PHE A 558 24.25 8.73 11.73
C PHE A 558 24.75 7.29 11.54
N ARG A 559 25.84 6.90 12.22
CA ARG A 559 26.33 5.51 12.22
C ARG A 559 25.24 4.57 12.75
N ARG A 560 24.59 4.93 13.86
CA ARG A 560 23.47 4.14 14.39
C ARG A 560 22.31 4.04 13.40
N ALA A 561 21.96 5.11 12.71
CA ALA A 561 20.93 5.10 11.67
C ALA A 561 21.29 4.13 10.51
N LEU A 562 22.56 4.07 10.12
CA LEU A 562 23.04 3.14 9.08
C LEU A 562 23.15 1.69 9.56
N ASP A 563 23.49 1.45 10.83
CA ASP A 563 23.45 0.11 11.42
C ASP A 563 22.02 -0.45 11.39
N LEU A 564 21.03 0.40 11.68
CA LEU A 564 19.61 0.05 11.65
C LEU A 564 19.07 -0.08 10.22
N ARG A 565 19.46 0.83 9.32
CA ARG A 565 19.08 0.79 7.91
C ARG A 565 20.29 1.11 7.01
N PRO A 566 21.01 0.07 6.53
CA PRO A 566 22.21 0.26 5.71
C PRO A 566 21.98 0.94 4.35
N ARG A 567 20.73 0.95 3.85
CA ARG A 567 20.35 1.63 2.60
C ARG A 567 19.79 3.03 2.82
N ASN A 568 20.07 3.65 3.97
CA ASN A 568 19.62 5.00 4.27
C ASN A 568 20.50 6.06 3.59
N ALA A 569 20.05 6.55 2.43
CA ALA A 569 20.75 7.58 1.67
C ALA A 569 20.98 8.88 2.46
N GLU A 570 19.99 9.32 3.25
CA GLU A 570 20.08 10.58 4.01
C GLU A 570 21.09 10.44 5.15
N ALA A 571 21.09 9.31 5.87
CA ALA A 571 22.09 9.04 6.90
C ALA A 571 23.50 8.82 6.31
N ALA A 572 23.62 8.15 5.16
CA ALA A 572 24.91 7.97 4.48
C ALA A 572 25.51 9.32 4.05
N ARG A 573 24.68 10.19 3.44
CA ARG A 573 25.08 11.54 3.06
C ARG A 573 25.43 12.36 4.29
N GLY A 574 24.57 12.32 5.31
CA GLY A 574 24.76 13.03 6.57
C GLY A 574 26.07 12.67 7.26
N LEU A 575 26.38 11.36 7.34
CA LEU A 575 27.64 10.85 7.90
C LEU A 575 28.85 11.31 7.09
N ALA A 576 28.80 11.19 5.76
CA ALA A 576 29.90 11.61 4.90
C ALA A 576 30.18 13.12 5.05
N GLU A 577 29.15 13.95 5.06
CA GLU A 577 29.28 15.40 5.28
C GLU A 577 29.85 15.72 6.67
N THR A 578 29.40 15.03 7.73
CA THR A 578 29.97 15.18 9.08
C THR A 578 31.46 14.79 9.13
N LEU A 579 31.85 13.71 8.46
CA LEU A 579 33.26 13.27 8.39
C LEU A 579 34.13 14.27 7.63
N ILE A 580 33.61 14.89 6.56
CA ILE A 580 34.31 15.95 5.82
C ILE A 580 34.53 17.17 6.73
N ASP A 581 33.51 17.59 7.49
CA ASP A 581 33.62 18.72 8.43
C ASP A 581 34.64 18.46 9.56
N GLN A 582 34.88 17.19 9.88
CA GLN A 582 35.93 16.74 10.81
C GLN A 582 37.32 16.58 10.16
N GLY A 583 37.45 16.80 8.84
CA GLY A 583 38.71 16.61 8.09
C GLY A 583 39.04 15.14 7.75
N ARG A 584 38.07 14.22 7.84
CA ARG A 584 38.23 12.76 7.64
C ARG A 584 37.67 12.32 6.28
N SER A 585 38.18 12.90 5.19
CA SER A 585 37.67 12.68 3.83
C SER A 585 37.80 11.24 3.33
N ASP A 586 38.82 10.49 3.74
CA ASP A 586 38.99 9.08 3.35
C ASP A 586 37.89 8.19 3.93
N GLU A 587 37.49 8.45 5.19
CA GLU A 587 36.38 7.73 5.81
C GLU A 587 35.04 8.14 5.20
N ALA A 588 34.87 9.41 4.83
CA ALA A 588 33.69 9.87 4.11
C ALA A 588 33.55 9.14 2.76
N LEU A 589 34.65 8.98 2.02
CA LEU A 589 34.65 8.23 0.77
C LEU A 589 34.25 6.76 0.99
N ALA A 590 34.79 6.11 2.02
CA ALA A 590 34.43 4.72 2.35
C ALA A 590 32.94 4.55 2.66
N VAL A 591 32.30 5.51 3.36
CA VAL A 591 30.84 5.49 3.61
C VAL A 591 30.05 5.56 2.31
N LEU A 592 30.47 6.41 1.36
CA LEU A 592 29.80 6.57 0.07
C LEU A 592 29.99 5.36 -0.84
N GLU A 593 31.17 4.74 -0.83
CA GLU A 593 31.44 3.48 -1.52
C GLU A 593 30.57 2.35 -0.98
N GLN A 594 30.47 2.22 0.36
CA GLN A 594 29.59 1.26 1.02
C GLN A 594 28.10 1.46 0.69
N ALA A 595 27.66 2.70 0.50
CA ALA A 595 26.30 2.99 0.06
C ALA A 595 26.10 2.60 -1.42
N ALA A 596 27.08 2.87 -2.28
CA ALA A 596 27.05 2.47 -3.68
C ALA A 596 27.03 0.94 -3.86
N GLU A 597 27.80 0.19 -3.06
CA GLU A 597 27.79 -1.28 -3.02
C GLU A 597 26.44 -1.88 -2.63
N ARG A 598 25.62 -1.12 -1.91
CA ARG A 598 24.27 -1.50 -1.48
C ARG A 598 23.18 -1.00 -2.42
N ASP A 599 23.56 -0.58 -3.63
CA ASP A 599 22.66 0.00 -4.64
C ASP A 599 21.80 1.12 -4.05
N VAL A 600 22.40 2.01 -3.24
CA VAL A 600 21.73 3.23 -2.77
C VAL A 600 21.85 4.28 -3.86
N GLU A 601 20.74 4.52 -4.56
CA GLU A 601 20.66 5.49 -5.66
C GLU A 601 19.99 6.78 -5.19
N ASP A 602 20.80 7.81 -4.94
CA ASP A 602 20.37 9.16 -4.59
C ASP A 602 21.27 10.18 -5.30
N ALA A 603 20.66 11.17 -5.98
CA ALA A 603 21.41 12.12 -6.81
C ALA A 603 22.40 12.95 -5.99
N ARG A 604 22.01 13.39 -4.79
CA ARG A 604 22.87 14.20 -3.91
C ARG A 604 24.00 13.36 -3.31
N LEU A 605 23.71 12.12 -2.92
CA LEU A 605 24.73 11.18 -2.46
C LEU A 605 25.77 10.88 -3.55
N LEU A 606 25.32 10.66 -4.80
CA LEU A 606 26.19 10.42 -5.94
C LEU A 606 26.99 11.66 -6.35
N LEU A 607 26.41 12.86 -6.24
CA LEU A 607 27.12 14.13 -6.40
C LEU A 607 28.25 14.27 -5.36
N LEU A 608 27.97 13.99 -4.09
CA LEU A 608 28.99 14.03 -3.03
C LEU A 608 30.10 12.99 -3.27
N HIS A 609 29.72 11.77 -3.66
CA HIS A 609 30.66 10.70 -3.98
C HIS A 609 31.56 11.06 -5.17
N GLY A 610 30.99 11.55 -6.26
CA GLY A 610 31.76 12.00 -7.42
C GLY A 610 32.70 13.16 -7.08
N SER A 611 32.27 14.07 -6.21
CA SER A 611 33.08 15.21 -5.79
C SER A 611 34.30 14.79 -4.96
N LEU A 612 34.13 13.86 -4.01
CA LEU A 612 35.25 13.30 -3.25
C LEU A 612 36.20 12.48 -4.14
N LEU A 613 35.67 11.68 -5.07
CA LEU A 613 36.49 10.96 -6.05
C LEU A 613 37.31 11.89 -6.93
N ALA A 614 36.71 13.00 -7.38
CA ALA A 614 37.43 14.01 -8.17
C ALA A 614 38.54 14.68 -7.36
N ALA A 615 38.29 14.98 -6.08
CA ALA A 615 39.31 15.52 -5.17
C ALA A 615 40.44 14.52 -4.89
N ALA A 616 40.14 13.22 -4.90
CA ALA A 616 41.12 12.14 -4.76
C ALA A 616 41.82 11.75 -6.10
N ASP A 617 41.71 12.58 -7.14
CA ASP A 617 42.27 12.36 -8.49
C ASP A 617 41.75 11.07 -9.20
N GLN A 618 40.58 10.58 -8.80
CA GLN A 618 39.93 9.39 -9.38
C GLN A 618 38.89 9.80 -10.44
N GLY A 619 39.32 10.57 -11.43
CA GLY A 619 38.39 11.25 -12.35
C GLY A 619 37.44 10.32 -13.15
N ASP A 620 37.83 9.09 -13.47
CA ASP A 620 36.95 8.18 -14.25
C ASP A 620 35.80 7.66 -13.39
N ARG A 621 36.10 7.36 -12.12
CA ARG A 621 35.08 6.97 -11.14
C ARG A 621 34.17 8.17 -10.82
N ALA A 622 34.74 9.37 -10.70
CA ALA A 622 33.99 10.59 -10.50
C ALA A 622 33.00 10.86 -11.65
N GLU A 623 33.47 10.76 -12.91
CA GLU A 623 32.62 10.91 -14.09
C GLU A 623 31.48 9.90 -14.08
N ALA A 624 31.75 8.63 -13.76
CA ALA A 624 30.71 7.60 -13.66
C ALA A 624 29.67 7.89 -12.57
N ALA A 625 30.10 8.35 -11.38
CA ALA A 625 29.20 8.72 -10.29
C ALA A 625 28.29 9.90 -10.69
N PHE A 626 28.85 10.95 -11.30
CA PHE A 626 28.07 12.09 -11.76
C PHE A 626 27.10 11.72 -12.90
N GLN A 627 27.49 10.85 -13.83
CA GLN A 627 26.59 10.38 -14.89
C GLN A 627 25.40 9.61 -14.30
N ARG A 628 25.63 8.76 -13.28
CA ARG A 628 24.53 8.10 -12.54
C ARG A 628 23.64 9.13 -11.85
N ALA A 629 24.20 10.15 -11.20
CA ALA A 629 23.41 11.23 -10.59
C ALA A 629 22.53 11.95 -11.63
N LEU A 630 23.08 12.21 -12.82
CA LEU A 630 22.38 12.87 -13.93
C LEU A 630 21.28 12.00 -14.55
N ILE A 631 21.39 10.66 -14.49
CA ILE A 631 20.30 9.76 -14.89
C ILE A 631 19.12 9.89 -13.91
N LEU A 632 19.41 10.08 -12.61
CA LEU A 632 18.37 10.23 -11.58
C LEU A 632 17.69 11.60 -11.64
N ASP A 633 18.45 12.67 -11.84
CA ASP A 633 17.92 14.02 -12.11
C ASP A 633 18.66 14.66 -13.30
N PRO A 634 18.09 14.59 -14.52
CA PRO A 634 18.68 15.16 -15.72
C PRO A 634 18.82 16.69 -15.71
N THR A 635 18.17 17.35 -14.75
CA THR A 635 18.11 18.80 -14.61
C THR A 635 18.85 19.31 -13.38
N ASP A 636 19.59 18.46 -12.66
CA ASP A 636 20.36 18.88 -11.50
C ASP A 636 21.54 19.78 -11.94
N ALA A 637 21.43 21.07 -11.64
CA ALA A 637 22.42 22.07 -12.04
C ALA A 637 23.77 21.86 -11.36
N ASP A 638 23.81 21.30 -10.14
CA ASP A 638 25.03 21.09 -9.37
C ASP A 638 25.80 19.87 -9.90
N VAL A 639 25.08 18.81 -10.32
CA VAL A 639 25.67 17.66 -11.05
C VAL A 639 26.24 18.08 -12.40
N LEU A 640 25.49 18.89 -13.15
CA LEU A 640 25.96 19.43 -14.44
C LEU A 640 27.19 20.31 -14.26
N GLU A 641 27.20 21.17 -13.23
CA GLU A 641 28.37 21.99 -12.89
C GLU A 641 29.59 21.12 -12.56
N ALA A 642 29.42 20.08 -11.74
CA ALA A 642 30.50 19.16 -11.36
C ALA A 642 31.08 18.42 -12.58
N LEU A 643 30.22 17.94 -13.49
CA LEU A 643 30.64 17.36 -14.78
C LEU A 643 31.37 18.38 -15.66
N GLY A 644 30.91 19.63 -15.68
CA GLY A 644 31.57 20.73 -16.38
C GLY A 644 32.99 20.99 -15.89
N LYS A 645 33.17 21.07 -14.56
CA LYS A 645 34.49 21.22 -13.92
C LYS A 645 35.42 20.05 -14.24
N LEU A 646 34.92 18.82 -14.15
CA LEU A 646 35.69 17.62 -14.46
C LEU A 646 36.06 17.51 -15.95
N ALA A 647 35.15 17.89 -16.85
CA ALA A 647 35.42 17.94 -18.28
C ALA A 647 36.51 18.97 -18.61
N TRP A 648 36.46 20.13 -17.95
CA TRP A 648 37.48 21.17 -18.09
C TRP A 648 38.86 20.68 -17.62
N SER A 649 38.96 20.10 -16.43
CA SER A 649 40.23 19.57 -15.90
C SER A 649 40.83 18.46 -16.77
N ARG A 650 39.98 17.71 -17.49
CA ARG A 650 40.37 16.67 -18.45
C ARG A 650 40.64 17.18 -19.87
N ASN A 651 40.77 18.49 -20.05
CA ASN A 651 41.01 19.13 -21.34
C ASN A 651 39.94 18.78 -22.41
N ARG A 652 38.66 18.73 -21.99
CA ARG A 652 37.50 18.53 -22.88
C ARG A 652 36.62 19.79 -22.90
N PRO A 653 37.12 20.91 -23.46
CA PRO A 653 36.52 22.22 -23.24
C PRO A 653 35.14 22.39 -23.90
N GLN A 654 34.86 21.75 -25.03
CA GLN A 654 33.52 21.77 -25.64
C GLN A 654 32.47 21.05 -24.78
N ARG A 655 32.84 19.94 -24.12
CA ARG A 655 31.95 19.24 -23.19
C ARG A 655 31.70 20.07 -21.93
N ALA A 656 32.72 20.76 -21.42
CA ALA A 656 32.55 21.67 -20.29
C ALA A 656 31.52 22.76 -20.62
N VAL A 657 31.60 23.38 -21.80
CA VAL A 657 30.62 24.36 -22.27
C VAL A 657 29.20 23.78 -22.34
N ASP A 658 29.01 22.58 -22.92
CA ASP A 658 27.69 21.94 -23.00
C ASP A 658 27.07 21.74 -21.61
N TYR A 659 27.83 21.21 -20.66
CA TYR A 659 27.35 21.01 -19.29
C TYR A 659 26.97 22.33 -18.61
N TYR A 660 27.79 23.37 -18.73
CA TYR A 660 27.48 24.68 -18.14
C TYR A 660 26.28 25.37 -18.80
N GLN A 661 26.06 25.18 -20.11
CA GLN A 661 24.85 25.68 -20.79
C GLN A 661 23.59 24.99 -20.25
N ARG A 662 23.65 23.66 -20.07
CA ARG A 662 22.54 22.89 -19.48
C ARG A 662 22.32 23.28 -18.03
N ALA A 663 23.38 23.45 -17.25
CA ALA A 663 23.31 23.87 -15.85
C ALA A 663 22.62 25.24 -15.71
N LEU A 664 23.01 26.22 -16.54
CA LEU A 664 22.40 27.55 -16.55
C LEU A 664 20.94 27.55 -17.03
N SER A 665 20.59 26.63 -17.92
CA SER A 665 19.21 26.44 -18.39
C SER A 665 18.32 25.85 -17.30
N ALA A 666 18.87 24.94 -16.48
CA ALA A 666 18.19 24.34 -15.35
C ALA A 666 18.09 25.27 -14.14
N SER A 667 19.14 26.04 -13.85
CA SER A 667 19.17 26.99 -12.73
C SER A 667 19.78 28.31 -13.17
N ARG A 668 19.02 29.40 -13.06
CA ARG A 668 19.44 30.75 -13.47
C ARG A 668 20.37 31.40 -12.44
N ARG A 669 21.48 30.75 -12.11
CA ARG A 669 22.49 31.29 -11.20
C ARG A 669 23.53 32.17 -11.93
N PRO A 670 23.92 33.33 -11.37
CA PRO A 670 24.86 34.26 -11.99
C PRO A 670 26.28 33.68 -12.12
N ASP A 671 26.71 32.84 -11.18
CA ASP A 671 28.03 32.19 -11.17
C ASP A 671 28.19 31.16 -12.31
N LEU A 672 27.14 30.43 -12.66
CA LEU A 672 27.12 29.53 -13.81
C LEU A 672 27.27 30.30 -15.12
N ALA A 673 26.54 31.42 -15.27
CA ALA A 673 26.65 32.30 -16.43
C ALA A 673 28.04 32.94 -16.56
N ARG A 674 28.63 33.38 -15.44
CA ARG A 674 29.99 33.92 -15.40
C ARG A 674 31.02 32.86 -15.82
N THR A 675 30.92 31.66 -15.26
CA THR A 675 31.85 30.56 -15.58
C THR A 675 31.73 30.14 -17.04
N LEU A 676 30.51 30.07 -17.57
CA LEU A 676 30.26 29.81 -18.98
C LEU A 676 30.87 30.89 -19.90
N GLY A 677 30.82 32.16 -19.50
CA GLY A 677 31.49 33.26 -20.20
C GLY A 677 33.01 33.05 -20.29
N SER A 678 33.65 32.69 -19.17
CA SER A 678 35.08 32.37 -19.13
C SER A 678 35.44 31.16 -20.00
N LEU A 679 34.61 30.11 -19.98
CA LEU A 679 34.80 28.92 -20.83
C LEU A 679 34.73 29.26 -22.32
N PHE A 680 33.78 30.12 -22.72
CA PHE A 680 33.67 30.59 -24.10
C PHE A 680 34.88 31.40 -24.55
N LEU A 681 35.44 32.26 -23.69
CA LEU A 681 36.68 32.96 -24.00
C LEU A 681 37.84 31.99 -24.20
N ALA A 682 37.95 30.98 -23.34
CA ALA A 682 39.04 30.02 -23.42
C ALA A 682 39.01 29.17 -24.69
N ILE A 683 37.83 28.97 -25.30
CA ILE A 683 37.68 28.30 -26.61
C ILE A 683 37.60 29.27 -27.80
N GLY A 684 37.84 30.58 -27.58
CA GLY A 684 37.86 31.60 -28.63
C GLY A 684 36.49 32.05 -29.15
N ASN A 685 35.38 31.66 -28.50
CA ASN A 685 34.03 32.06 -28.90
C ASN A 685 33.61 33.37 -28.22
N VAL A 686 34.22 34.47 -28.65
CA VAL A 686 33.99 35.82 -28.12
C VAL A 686 32.51 36.24 -28.13
N PRO A 687 31.72 36.02 -29.21
CA PRO A 687 30.31 36.40 -29.21
C PRO A 687 29.47 35.66 -28.16
N ALA A 688 29.75 34.37 -27.93
CA ALA A 688 29.05 33.60 -26.90
C ALA A 688 29.48 34.00 -25.49
N ALA A 689 30.78 34.29 -25.29
CA ALA A 689 31.29 34.80 -24.03
C ALA A 689 30.59 36.10 -23.61
N ARG A 690 30.48 37.06 -24.54
CA ARG A 690 29.76 38.33 -24.31
C ARG A 690 28.33 38.09 -23.80
N ARG A 691 27.55 37.26 -24.50
CA ARG A 691 26.16 36.95 -24.10
C ARG A 691 26.05 36.29 -22.72
N ALA A 692 26.99 35.42 -22.38
CA ALA A 692 27.01 34.74 -21.08
C ALA A 692 27.32 35.74 -19.95
N PHE A 693 28.30 36.61 -20.13
CA PHE A 693 28.63 37.69 -19.19
C PHE A 693 27.49 38.71 -19.02
N GLU A 694 26.83 39.10 -20.11
CA GLU A 694 25.62 39.96 -20.05
C GLU A 694 24.47 39.27 -19.31
N THR A 695 24.35 37.95 -19.43
CA THR A 695 23.36 37.18 -18.67
C THR A 695 23.71 37.18 -17.18
N ALA A 696 24.98 36.98 -16.82
CA ALA A 696 25.44 37.05 -15.43
C ALA A 696 25.14 38.41 -14.78
N LEU A 697 25.45 39.52 -15.48
CA LEU A 697 25.12 40.88 -15.01
C LEU A 697 23.61 41.13 -14.89
N ARG A 698 22.79 40.52 -15.75
CA ARG A 698 21.33 40.67 -15.67
C ARG A 698 20.76 39.94 -14.46
N LEU A 699 21.34 38.80 -14.12
CA LEU A 699 20.96 38.02 -12.94
C LEU A 699 21.46 38.68 -11.65
N GLU A 700 22.64 39.30 -11.68
CA GLU A 700 23.25 39.95 -10.52
C GLU A 700 23.94 41.29 -10.90
N PRO A 701 23.18 42.40 -11.03
CA PRO A 701 23.72 43.67 -11.53
C PRO A 701 24.70 44.36 -10.57
N HIS A 702 24.61 44.07 -9.27
CA HIS A 702 25.36 44.72 -8.20
C HIS A 702 26.16 43.71 -7.34
N GLY A 703 26.45 42.53 -7.88
CA GLY A 703 27.22 41.50 -7.19
C GLY A 703 28.70 41.80 -7.10
N GLU A 704 29.41 41.03 -6.28
CA GLU A 704 30.87 41.12 -6.07
C GLU A 704 31.66 41.11 -7.38
N HIS A 705 31.19 40.36 -8.37
CA HIS A 705 31.87 40.16 -9.65
C HIS A 705 31.41 41.14 -10.76
N ALA A 706 30.43 42.01 -10.49
CA ALA A 706 29.79 42.82 -11.52
C ALA A 706 30.75 43.80 -12.21
N GLU A 707 31.59 44.52 -11.45
CA GLU A 707 32.58 45.44 -12.03
C GLU A 707 33.55 44.71 -12.95
N ARG A 708 34.08 43.57 -12.49
CA ARG A 708 35.02 42.77 -13.28
C ARG A 708 34.40 42.22 -14.56
N ILE A 709 33.11 41.88 -14.54
CA ILE A 709 32.40 41.46 -15.76
C ILE A 709 32.24 42.64 -16.73
N ARG A 710 31.98 43.87 -16.24
CA ARG A 710 31.88 45.07 -17.10
C ARG A 710 33.23 45.42 -17.73
N GLU A 711 34.33 45.31 -16.99
CA GLU A 711 35.69 45.47 -17.51
C GLU A 711 35.94 44.50 -18.67
N ILE A 712 35.70 43.20 -18.45
CA ILE A 712 35.84 42.17 -19.49
C ILE A 712 34.99 42.52 -20.73
N LEU A 713 33.73 42.90 -20.55
CA LEU A 713 32.84 43.26 -21.65
C LEU A 713 33.31 44.48 -22.46
N GLY A 714 34.03 45.41 -21.82
CA GLY A 714 34.64 46.58 -22.44
C GLY A 714 35.89 46.26 -23.26
N GLU A 715 36.65 45.22 -22.86
CA GLU A 715 37.85 44.75 -23.56
C GLU A 715 37.54 43.82 -24.73
N LEU A 716 36.40 43.13 -24.71
CA LEU A 716 36.02 42.23 -25.79
C LEU A 716 35.70 43.01 -27.08
N PRO A 717 36.14 42.53 -28.26
CA PRO A 717 35.75 43.07 -29.55
C PRO A 717 34.22 43.17 -29.67
N ARG A 718 33.74 44.25 -30.29
CA ARG A 718 32.31 44.45 -30.53
C ARG A 718 31.77 43.48 -31.57
#